data_AF-A0A1I6DAU8-F1
#
_entry.id   AF-A0A1I6DAU8-F1
#
_cell.length_a   1.000
_cell.length_b   1.000
_cell.length_c   1.000
_cell.angle_alpha   90.00
_cell.angle_beta   90.00
_cell.angle_gamma   90.00
#
_symmetry.space_group_name_H-M   'P 1'
#
loop_
_entity.id
_entity.type
_entity.pdbx_description
1 polymer ?
#
loop_
_entity_poly.entity_id
_entity_poly.type
_entity_poly.pdbx_seq_one_letter_code
_entity_poly.pdbx_strand_id
1 'polypeptide(L)'
;MASLRRLTAPALALALIAGQTVPASAAQPIGYPTFTGPSIPAPPVGYSTGSTMRAIYDAESAGTDFWMDRLLARPGNDPAGNFLMTRGRGLFMYTHNPGVIGFGGRSAYWDDLSGQNAYSVAVSPGNFTEQSGSRVQKPSHYRGVFTSGSIRVEMTKFITHNNVAVTNLAIVNTGGAAATVQLRATSPYATTASGSELTGSRPVKNNLTMIRPRLSGDGFGVNNGGLDRSVTVGAGQTVTTKVAMGFLTTEIPESSTEYQAYRGYSPETAFATHVRAYNRWWADNIPYIDVPDAAIKKNIYYRWWLMRFNHLDVDIPGQDYQFPISVEGATGYNNAIVLTQPMHIDDLKYLRDPVYSYGPWLSAGQTSRGGRFMDNPGDPENWSNSYTQYISEAAWRSYQIHGGQPSIAALLARYAEGDAKGQLSFYDTNNNGVIEYDWGALTGNDADAVSFDWRAGRLDRAETAYVWSGAVAAQQAYALVGNTAKASEMQALADRIRSGVITTLWNPSRQLLEHKHVATNTHVPWKEINNYYPFSVGLMPNTDQYKQALRLFADAAEYPVFPFYTANQRDKAAAAAAGHPGSNNFSTINSTVQFRLYSSVLRNYPNQWMSADDYKKLLYWNVWAQYIGGNTQWPDANEFWADWNGSTIQYRSWIHHNILGSGNWTVIEDAAGLRPRTDGLIELSPINIGWSHFAVNNVRHRNADLSVVWDDPADGVTRYNGVPQGYSVYLNGTRAFTVDRLTRVLYNPATGQVTLPSGGSVVFQTAVGGVQAPRDVVQSSARMVDVFAKAGVDLTSTRPNLAQGAAVSASYTASGTSTGAAVDGFPINDPIWGSSGSPNGTDWFEVNLGQQRTTGEVRLYFRDDRAGNRYRAPSSYQVQYWNGSAWADVPGLARTPASPRANYNLAQFSPISTQRLRVVMTHASGFRTGLTEIKVH
;
A
#
# COMPACT_ATOMS: atom_id res chain seq x y z
N MET A 1 -76.39 72.52 15.43
CA MET A 1 -75.20 73.01 16.17
C MET A 1 -74.65 71.82 16.96
N ALA A 2 -73.65 71.13 16.42
CA ALA A 2 -72.22 71.33 16.70
C ALA A 2 -71.75 70.40 17.84
N SER A 3 -71.12 69.28 17.49
CA SER A 3 -70.27 68.50 18.38
C SER A 3 -69.38 67.57 17.54
N LEU A 4 -68.13 67.98 17.32
CA LEU A 4 -67.09 67.17 16.70
C LEU A 4 -66.71 66.02 17.64
N ARG A 5 -66.75 64.78 17.16
CA ARG A 5 -66.09 63.64 17.79
C ARG A 5 -65.15 62.96 16.81
N ARG A 6 -63.86 63.01 17.17
CA ARG A 6 -62.72 62.41 16.47
C ARG A 6 -62.85 60.89 16.47
N LEU A 7 -62.73 60.30 15.29
CA LEU A 7 -62.68 58.85 15.06
C LEU A 7 -61.36 58.27 15.58
N THR A 8 -61.46 57.24 16.39
CA THR A 8 -60.37 56.37 16.85
C THR A 8 -60.09 55.30 15.79
N ALA A 9 -58.83 55.22 15.33
CA ALA A 9 -58.33 54.13 14.49
C ALA A 9 -57.57 53.10 15.36
N PRO A 10 -57.83 51.79 15.23
CA PRO A 10 -57.04 50.77 15.92
C PRO A 10 -55.73 50.48 15.18
N ALA A 11 -54.65 50.34 15.93
CA ALA A 11 -53.32 50.00 15.44
C ALA A 11 -53.28 48.58 14.86
N LEU A 12 -52.82 48.46 13.61
CA LEU A 12 -52.50 47.19 12.96
C LEU A 12 -51.12 46.72 13.45
N ALA A 13 -51.08 45.57 14.13
CA ALA A 13 -49.83 44.90 14.47
C ALA A 13 -49.32 44.11 13.24
N LEU A 14 -48.24 44.58 12.61
CA LEU A 14 -47.47 43.76 11.66
C LEU A 14 -46.59 42.79 12.43
N ALA A 15 -46.88 41.49 12.33
CA ALA A 15 -45.95 40.43 12.69
C ALA A 15 -44.86 40.36 11.62
N LEU A 16 -43.65 40.89 11.92
CA LEU A 16 -42.46 40.60 11.14
C LEU A 16 -42.07 39.13 11.35
N ILE A 17 -42.31 38.31 10.33
CA ILE A 17 -41.62 37.03 10.17
C ILE A 17 -40.17 37.36 9.83
N ALA A 18 -39.29 37.33 10.82
CA ALA A 18 -37.85 37.40 10.62
C ALA A 18 -37.41 36.10 9.93
N GLY A 19 -37.35 36.10 8.60
CA GLY A 19 -36.62 35.09 7.85
C GLY A 19 -35.15 35.14 8.29
N GLN A 20 -34.66 34.07 8.90
CA GLN A 20 -33.24 33.89 9.13
C GLN A 20 -32.55 33.78 7.78
N THR A 21 -31.97 34.88 7.30
CA THR A 21 -31.02 34.85 6.19
C THR A 21 -29.78 34.14 6.68
N VAL A 22 -29.59 32.89 6.24
CA VAL A 22 -28.31 32.18 6.37
C VAL A 22 -27.26 33.06 5.67
N PRO A 23 -26.18 33.50 6.33
CA PRO A 23 -25.15 34.29 5.66
C PRO A 23 -24.58 33.48 4.50
N ALA A 24 -24.50 34.11 3.32
CA ALA A 24 -23.96 33.50 2.12
C ALA A 24 -22.51 33.05 2.37
N SER A 25 -22.29 31.73 2.30
CA SER A 25 -20.96 31.14 2.39
C SER A 25 -20.11 31.62 1.21
N ALA A 26 -18.88 32.05 1.47
CA ALA A 26 -17.90 32.31 0.42
C ALA A 26 -17.49 30.96 -0.18
N ALA A 27 -18.13 30.57 -1.29
CA ALA A 27 -17.83 29.33 -1.98
C ALA A 27 -16.41 29.38 -2.58
N GLN A 28 -15.72 28.24 -2.62
CA GLN A 28 -14.49 28.09 -3.40
C GLN A 28 -14.77 28.46 -4.86
N PRO A 29 -14.06 29.44 -5.46
CA PRO A 29 -14.40 30.02 -6.75
C PRO A 29 -14.06 29.10 -7.93
N ILE A 30 -13.19 28.10 -7.72
CA ILE A 30 -12.86 27.12 -8.75
C ILE A 30 -14.04 26.18 -9.00
N GLY A 31 -14.44 26.07 -10.26
CA GLY A 31 -15.47 25.14 -10.70
C GLY A 31 -14.98 23.68 -10.74
N TYR A 32 -15.79 22.79 -11.30
CA TYR A 32 -15.36 21.43 -11.62
C TYR A 32 -14.42 21.43 -12.84
N PRO A 33 -13.43 20.51 -12.90
CA PRO A 33 -12.60 20.34 -14.08
C PRO A 33 -13.39 19.73 -15.25
N THR A 34 -12.89 19.94 -16.46
CA THR A 34 -13.38 19.27 -17.67
C THR A 34 -12.45 18.13 -18.06
N PHE A 35 -13.02 16.93 -18.21
CA PHE A 35 -12.32 15.76 -18.74
C PHE A 35 -12.49 15.67 -20.26
N THR A 36 -11.44 15.22 -20.95
CA THR A 36 -11.45 14.97 -22.40
C THR A 36 -11.00 13.55 -22.70
N GLY A 37 -10.93 13.16 -23.97
CA GLY A 37 -10.48 11.83 -24.41
C GLY A 37 -11.62 10.90 -24.83
N PRO A 38 -11.28 9.65 -25.20
CA PRO A 38 -12.24 8.68 -25.70
C PRO A 38 -13.16 8.19 -24.58
N SER A 39 -14.36 7.75 -24.96
CA SER A 39 -15.25 7.01 -24.07
C SER A 39 -14.55 5.77 -23.50
N ILE A 40 -14.81 5.46 -22.23
CA ILE A 40 -14.21 4.28 -21.59
C ILE A 40 -14.93 3.00 -22.06
N PRO A 41 -14.23 1.88 -22.25
CA PRO A 41 -14.86 0.62 -22.63
C PRO A 41 -15.87 0.15 -21.59
N ALA A 42 -17.05 -0.26 -22.03
CA ALA A 42 -18.02 -0.92 -21.16
C ALA A 42 -17.51 -2.29 -20.70
N PRO A 43 -17.82 -2.72 -19.46
CA PRO A 43 -17.63 -4.10 -19.07
C PRO A 43 -18.53 -5.03 -19.90
N PRO A 44 -18.15 -6.31 -20.08
CA PRO A 44 -18.92 -7.28 -20.86
C PRO A 44 -20.25 -7.66 -20.20
N VAL A 45 -20.40 -7.39 -18.90
CA VAL A 45 -21.60 -7.65 -18.10
C VAL A 45 -21.87 -6.46 -17.19
N GLY A 46 -23.15 -6.25 -16.84
CA GLY A 46 -23.57 -5.20 -15.90
C GLY A 46 -23.28 -5.56 -14.44
N TYR A 47 -23.62 -4.62 -13.55
CA TYR A 47 -23.58 -4.84 -12.10
C TYR A 47 -24.41 -6.07 -11.69
N SER A 48 -23.90 -6.81 -10.70
CA SER A 48 -24.65 -7.83 -9.97
C SER A 48 -24.43 -7.69 -8.47
N THR A 49 -25.36 -8.19 -7.65
CA THR A 49 -25.20 -8.18 -6.18
C THR A 49 -24.13 -9.16 -5.69
N GLY A 50 -23.76 -10.15 -6.51
CA GLY A 50 -22.63 -11.06 -6.29
C GLY A 50 -21.28 -10.40 -6.60
N SER A 51 -20.29 -11.17 -7.08
CA SER A 51 -18.99 -10.62 -7.45
C SER A 51 -18.96 -10.13 -8.90
N THR A 52 -19.15 -8.82 -9.11
CA THR A 52 -19.18 -8.21 -10.45
C THR A 52 -17.82 -8.28 -11.14
N MET A 53 -16.71 -8.03 -10.43
CA MET A 53 -15.37 -8.19 -11.03
C MET A 53 -15.11 -9.63 -11.49
N ARG A 54 -15.61 -10.62 -10.74
CA ARG A 54 -15.51 -12.03 -11.13
C ARG A 54 -16.35 -12.35 -12.36
N ALA A 55 -17.60 -11.88 -12.40
CA ALA A 55 -18.48 -12.04 -13.56
C ALA A 55 -17.88 -11.42 -14.83
N ILE A 56 -17.26 -10.24 -14.73
CA ILE A 56 -16.53 -9.60 -15.82
C ILE A 56 -15.41 -10.50 -16.34
N TYR A 57 -14.58 -11.04 -15.44
CA TYR A 57 -13.50 -11.94 -15.82
C TYR A 57 -14.00 -13.23 -16.47
N ASP A 58 -14.99 -13.89 -15.85
CA ASP A 58 -15.49 -15.18 -16.32
C ASP A 58 -16.10 -15.07 -17.73
N ALA A 59 -16.80 -13.97 -18.02
CA ALA A 59 -17.37 -13.68 -19.35
C ALA A 59 -16.30 -13.59 -20.48
N GLU A 60 -15.05 -13.30 -20.12
CA GLU A 60 -13.94 -13.09 -21.07
C GLU A 60 -12.85 -14.16 -20.96
N SER A 61 -12.93 -15.02 -19.94
CA SER A 61 -11.88 -15.98 -19.56
C SER A 61 -11.53 -17.00 -20.65
N ALA A 62 -12.45 -17.28 -21.57
CA ALA A 62 -12.19 -18.11 -22.75
C ALA A 62 -11.22 -17.43 -23.75
N GLY A 63 -11.16 -16.10 -23.78
CA GLY A 63 -10.33 -15.31 -24.68
C GLY A 63 -9.02 -14.81 -24.07
N THR A 64 -8.48 -13.75 -24.68
CA THR A 64 -7.23 -13.06 -24.27
C THR A 64 -7.36 -11.53 -24.23
N ASP A 65 -8.57 -11.00 -24.43
CA ASP A 65 -8.84 -9.56 -24.39
C ASP A 65 -9.79 -9.25 -23.23
N PHE A 66 -9.24 -8.67 -22.17
CA PHE A 66 -9.93 -8.42 -20.91
C PHE A 66 -10.30 -6.95 -20.74
N TRP A 67 -11.42 -6.69 -20.08
CA TRP A 67 -11.93 -5.35 -19.82
C TRP A 67 -10.91 -4.44 -19.11
N MET A 68 -10.23 -4.93 -18.07
CA MET A 68 -9.21 -4.15 -17.34
C MET A 68 -8.05 -3.73 -18.24
N ASP A 69 -7.62 -4.60 -19.14
CA ASP A 69 -6.59 -4.29 -20.13
C ASP A 69 -7.08 -3.28 -21.17
N ARG A 70 -8.33 -3.40 -21.65
CA ARG A 70 -8.92 -2.40 -22.56
C ARG A 70 -9.10 -1.04 -21.90
N LEU A 71 -9.54 -1.01 -20.64
CA LEU A 71 -9.80 0.20 -19.87
C LEU A 71 -8.53 1.03 -19.68
N LEU A 72 -7.39 0.38 -19.47
CA LEU A 72 -6.09 1.01 -19.18
C LEU A 72 -5.10 0.98 -20.36
N ALA A 73 -5.55 0.59 -21.56
CA ALA A 73 -4.70 0.53 -22.74
C ALA A 73 -4.14 1.92 -23.11
N ARG A 74 -2.85 1.96 -23.49
CA ARG A 74 -2.16 3.14 -24.03
C ARG A 74 -1.67 2.84 -25.45
N PRO A 75 -2.34 3.39 -26.49
CA PRO A 75 -1.90 3.22 -27.86
C PRO A 75 -0.81 4.23 -28.23
N GLY A 76 0.01 3.91 -29.23
CA GLY A 76 0.91 4.87 -29.87
C GLY A 76 2.01 5.43 -28.98
N ASN A 77 2.41 6.66 -29.29
CA ASN A 77 3.36 7.44 -28.50
C ASN A 77 2.65 8.02 -27.29
N ASP A 78 2.81 7.33 -26.16
CA ASP A 78 2.31 7.76 -24.86
C ASP A 78 3.00 9.08 -24.42
N PRO A 79 2.25 10.17 -24.18
CA PRO A 79 2.83 11.44 -23.75
C PRO A 79 3.42 11.39 -22.34
N ALA A 80 3.09 10.38 -21.52
CA ALA A 80 3.74 10.14 -20.24
C ALA A 80 5.20 9.68 -20.44
N GLY A 81 5.52 9.04 -21.57
CA GLY A 81 6.84 8.53 -21.87
C GLY A 81 6.88 7.03 -22.13
N ASN A 82 8.09 6.51 -22.28
CA ASN A 82 8.33 5.11 -22.62
C ASN A 82 8.48 4.25 -21.36
N PHE A 83 7.35 3.87 -20.77
CA PHE A 83 7.27 2.91 -19.66
C PHE A 83 6.75 1.56 -20.13
N LEU A 84 7.00 0.52 -19.33
CA LEU A 84 6.44 -0.82 -19.55
C LEU A 84 5.54 -1.20 -18.37
N MET A 85 4.23 -1.27 -18.61
CA MET A 85 3.24 -1.56 -17.55
C MET A 85 3.28 -3.00 -17.02
N THR A 86 3.60 -3.97 -17.88
CA THR A 86 3.68 -5.39 -17.51
C THR A 86 4.88 -5.64 -16.61
N ARG A 87 4.64 -6.25 -15.45
CA ARG A 87 5.65 -6.59 -14.45
C ARG A 87 5.28 -7.85 -13.67
N GLY A 88 6.28 -8.46 -13.04
CA GLY A 88 6.14 -9.53 -12.05
C GLY A 88 6.14 -9.00 -10.62
N ARG A 89 6.12 -9.91 -9.65
CA ARG A 89 6.15 -9.58 -8.21
C ARG A 89 7.47 -8.96 -7.74
N GLY A 90 8.55 -9.19 -8.48
CA GLY A 90 9.88 -8.60 -8.27
C GLY A 90 10.51 -7.97 -9.52
N LEU A 91 10.26 -8.53 -10.71
CA LEU A 91 10.87 -8.09 -11.97
C LEU A 91 10.01 -7.04 -12.70
N PHE A 92 10.63 -5.94 -13.09
CA PHE A 92 10.01 -4.89 -13.92
C PHE A 92 11.07 -4.14 -14.73
N MET A 93 10.65 -3.18 -15.55
CA MET A 93 11.56 -2.28 -16.28
C MET A 93 11.56 -0.91 -15.59
N TYR A 94 12.67 -0.56 -14.93
CA TYR A 94 12.88 0.74 -14.31
C TYR A 94 12.87 1.86 -15.35
N THR A 95 13.50 1.62 -16.51
CA THR A 95 13.24 2.35 -17.75
C THR A 95 12.98 1.38 -18.89
N HIS A 96 12.22 1.79 -19.91
CA HIS A 96 11.92 0.94 -21.05
C HIS A 96 12.35 1.60 -22.36
N ASN A 97 13.08 0.85 -23.19
CA ASN A 97 13.37 1.21 -24.57
C ASN A 97 12.45 0.38 -25.51
N PRO A 98 11.45 1.01 -26.15
CA PRO A 98 10.52 0.31 -27.03
C PRO A 98 11.13 -0.08 -28.38
N GLY A 99 12.25 0.55 -28.79
CA GLY A 99 12.97 0.23 -30.01
C GLY A 99 13.76 -1.09 -29.97
N VAL A 100 13.83 -1.75 -28.81
CA VAL A 100 14.50 -3.05 -28.65
C VAL A 100 13.47 -4.18 -28.67
N ILE A 101 13.59 -5.09 -29.65
CA ILE A 101 12.87 -6.37 -29.63
C ILE A 101 13.38 -7.19 -28.44
N GLY A 102 12.49 -7.59 -27.54
CA GLY A 102 12.84 -8.13 -26.23
C GLY A 102 12.57 -7.13 -25.09
N PHE A 103 13.41 -7.14 -24.07
CA PHE A 103 13.28 -6.29 -22.88
C PHE A 103 14.47 -5.33 -22.77
N GLY A 104 14.42 -4.26 -23.58
CA GLY A 104 15.41 -3.19 -23.57
C GLY A 104 15.08 -2.06 -22.59
N GLY A 105 16.11 -1.38 -22.09
CA GLY A 105 16.03 -0.41 -21.00
C GLY A 105 16.62 -0.97 -19.70
N ARG A 106 16.50 -0.25 -18.59
CA ARG A 106 17.06 -0.67 -17.29
C ARG A 106 16.12 -1.69 -16.64
N SER A 107 16.52 -2.96 -16.62
CA SER A 107 15.76 -4.01 -15.92
C SER A 107 16.00 -3.98 -14.42
N ALA A 108 14.94 -4.24 -13.65
CA ALA A 108 14.96 -4.19 -12.20
C ALA A 108 14.43 -5.49 -11.59
N TYR A 109 15.08 -5.96 -10.54
CA TYR A 109 14.52 -6.97 -9.63
C TYR A 109 14.57 -6.37 -8.23
N TRP A 110 13.39 -6.10 -7.66
CA TRP A 110 13.19 -5.13 -6.57
C TRP A 110 13.60 -3.71 -6.95
N ASP A 111 14.84 -3.50 -7.42
CA ASP A 111 15.38 -2.23 -7.95
C ASP A 111 16.30 -2.47 -9.16
N ASP A 112 16.79 -1.41 -9.80
CA ASP A 112 17.66 -1.48 -10.98
C ASP A 112 18.84 -2.43 -10.75
N LEU A 113 18.99 -3.41 -11.65
CA LEU A 113 20.01 -4.43 -11.52
C LEU A 113 21.40 -3.89 -11.84
N SER A 114 21.52 -3.11 -12.92
CA SER A 114 22.82 -2.71 -13.47
C SER A 114 22.76 -1.63 -14.55
N GLY A 115 21.61 -0.99 -14.75
CA GLY A 115 21.44 -0.06 -15.86
C GLY A 115 21.38 -0.71 -17.25
N GLN A 116 21.15 -2.03 -17.36
CA GLN A 116 21.18 -2.76 -18.64
C GLN A 116 19.86 -3.47 -18.96
N ASN A 117 19.73 -3.84 -20.25
CA ASN A 117 18.63 -4.66 -20.78
C ASN A 117 18.52 -5.98 -20.01
N ALA A 118 17.31 -6.52 -19.88
CA ALA A 118 17.16 -7.92 -19.48
C ALA A 118 17.69 -8.84 -20.59
N TYR A 119 17.19 -8.66 -21.82
CA TYR A 119 17.73 -9.27 -23.04
C TYR A 119 17.23 -8.55 -24.29
N SER A 120 17.93 -8.77 -25.41
CA SER A 120 17.54 -8.30 -26.74
C SER A 120 17.48 -9.46 -27.73
N VAL A 121 16.60 -9.37 -28.75
CA VAL A 121 16.55 -10.29 -29.89
C VAL A 121 16.87 -9.51 -31.16
N ALA A 122 18.08 -9.67 -31.69
CA ALA A 122 18.46 -9.11 -32.98
C ALA A 122 17.87 -9.93 -34.12
N VAL A 123 17.44 -9.27 -35.19
CA VAL A 123 16.91 -9.89 -36.42
C VAL A 123 17.74 -9.41 -37.60
N SER A 124 18.28 -10.33 -38.40
CA SER A 124 19.10 -10.00 -39.58
C SER A 124 18.77 -10.92 -40.77
N PRO A 125 19.06 -10.53 -42.02
CA PRO A 125 19.54 -9.22 -42.44
C PRO A 125 18.47 -8.13 -42.32
N GLY A 126 18.90 -6.86 -42.32
CA GLY A 126 18.02 -5.70 -42.27
C GLY A 126 18.17 -4.87 -41.00
N ASN A 127 17.58 -3.67 -41.03
CA ASN A 127 17.44 -2.79 -39.88
C ASN A 127 15.96 -2.70 -39.50
N PHE A 128 15.59 -3.29 -38.37
CA PHE A 128 14.21 -3.38 -37.92
C PHE A 128 13.84 -2.20 -37.03
N THR A 129 12.93 -1.36 -37.50
CA THR A 129 12.48 -0.17 -36.76
C THR A 129 11.05 -0.34 -36.27
N GLU A 130 10.80 0.08 -35.03
CA GLU A 130 9.47 0.03 -34.45
C GLU A 130 8.50 0.99 -35.17
N GLN A 131 7.32 0.48 -35.51
CA GLN A 131 6.20 1.24 -36.02
C GLN A 131 5.35 1.71 -34.83
N SER A 132 5.70 2.86 -34.25
CA SER A 132 5.08 3.38 -33.03
C SER A 132 3.56 3.55 -33.13
N GLY A 133 3.02 3.86 -34.32
CA GLY A 133 1.57 3.93 -34.55
C GLY A 133 0.81 2.61 -34.34
N SER A 134 1.52 1.47 -34.32
CA SER A 134 0.97 0.13 -34.00
C SER A 134 1.24 -0.30 -32.57
N ARG A 135 1.93 0.52 -31.76
CA ARG A 135 2.24 0.23 -30.37
C ARG A 135 0.95 0.23 -29.55
N VAL A 136 0.80 -0.79 -28.70
CA VAL A 136 -0.21 -0.78 -27.64
C VAL A 136 0.40 -1.40 -26.40
N GLN A 137 0.42 -0.65 -25.29
CA GLN A 137 0.71 -1.23 -23.98
C GLN A 137 -0.58 -1.34 -23.16
N LYS A 138 -0.66 -2.42 -22.41
CA LYS A 138 -1.74 -2.76 -21.48
C LYS A 138 -1.08 -3.17 -20.15
N PRO A 139 -1.79 -3.09 -19.02
CA PRO A 139 -1.30 -3.63 -17.74
C PRO A 139 -0.67 -5.01 -17.85
N SER A 140 -1.31 -5.94 -18.58
CA SER A 140 -0.78 -7.31 -18.70
C SER A 140 0.35 -7.46 -19.72
N HIS A 141 0.40 -6.68 -20.81
CA HIS A 141 1.35 -6.93 -21.90
C HIS A 141 1.61 -5.73 -22.80
N TYR A 142 2.66 -5.82 -23.59
CA TYR A 142 3.04 -4.86 -24.62
C TYR A 142 2.98 -5.50 -26.01
N ARG A 143 2.46 -4.77 -26.99
CA ARG A 143 2.52 -5.11 -28.41
C ARG A 143 3.26 -4.03 -29.19
N GLY A 144 4.15 -4.47 -30.07
CA GLY A 144 4.89 -3.61 -31.00
C GLY A 144 5.08 -4.30 -32.34
N VAL A 145 5.24 -3.51 -33.40
CA VAL A 145 5.49 -4.00 -34.76
C VAL A 145 6.80 -3.43 -35.23
N PHE A 146 7.68 -4.26 -35.79
CA PHE A 146 8.97 -3.85 -36.34
C PHE A 146 9.03 -4.25 -37.82
N THR A 147 9.59 -3.40 -38.67
CA THR A 147 9.62 -3.67 -40.12
C THR A 147 11.01 -3.45 -40.70
N SER A 148 11.40 -4.31 -41.64
CA SER A 148 12.57 -4.13 -42.50
C SER A 148 12.34 -4.80 -43.85
N GLY A 149 12.30 -4.01 -44.94
CA GLY A 149 11.95 -4.53 -46.26
C GLY A 149 10.60 -5.25 -46.28
N SER A 150 10.58 -6.49 -46.78
CA SER A 150 9.38 -7.34 -46.82
C SER A 150 9.12 -8.14 -45.54
N ILE A 151 9.92 -7.95 -44.49
CA ILE A 151 9.76 -8.66 -43.22
C ILE A 151 9.19 -7.73 -42.17
N ARG A 152 8.12 -8.19 -41.54
CA ARG A 152 7.45 -7.57 -40.40
C ARG A 152 7.53 -8.52 -39.22
N VAL A 153 7.97 -8.02 -38.07
CA VAL A 153 8.00 -8.75 -36.80
C VAL A 153 6.94 -8.16 -35.88
N GLU A 154 5.91 -8.93 -35.58
CA GLU A 154 4.92 -8.58 -34.58
C GLU A 154 5.36 -9.16 -33.24
N MET A 155 5.63 -8.28 -32.28
CA MET A 155 6.10 -8.64 -30.96
C MET A 155 4.97 -8.51 -29.96
N THR A 156 4.78 -9.54 -29.14
CA THR A 156 4.04 -9.43 -27.87
C THR A 156 4.96 -9.81 -26.73
N LYS A 157 5.12 -8.94 -25.74
CA LYS A 157 5.97 -9.23 -24.57
C LYS A 157 5.26 -8.96 -23.25
N PHE A 158 5.62 -9.73 -22.24
CA PHE A 158 5.02 -9.67 -20.91
C PHE A 158 5.94 -10.26 -19.84
N ILE A 159 5.73 -9.84 -18.59
CA ILE A 159 6.42 -10.42 -17.43
C ILE A 159 5.38 -11.15 -16.58
N THR A 160 5.62 -12.43 -16.32
CA THR A 160 4.74 -13.29 -15.51
C THR A 160 4.81 -12.96 -14.03
N HIS A 161 3.88 -13.49 -13.23
CA HIS A 161 3.82 -13.19 -11.80
C HIS A 161 5.11 -13.52 -11.05
N ASN A 162 5.72 -14.69 -11.31
CA ASN A 162 6.98 -15.12 -10.70
C ASN A 162 8.20 -14.83 -11.58
N ASN A 163 8.19 -13.65 -12.23
CA ASN A 163 9.38 -12.99 -12.78
C ASN A 163 10.00 -13.68 -14.01
N VAL A 164 9.18 -14.19 -14.92
CA VAL A 164 9.61 -14.66 -16.24
C VAL A 164 9.29 -13.60 -17.29
N ALA A 165 10.31 -13.02 -17.90
CA ALA A 165 10.18 -12.11 -19.03
C ALA A 165 10.05 -12.91 -20.33
N VAL A 166 8.96 -12.73 -21.06
CA VAL A 166 8.62 -13.50 -22.27
C VAL A 166 8.43 -12.57 -23.46
N THR A 167 9.01 -12.91 -24.61
CA THR A 167 8.82 -12.23 -25.88
C THR A 167 8.40 -13.23 -26.94
N ASN A 168 7.17 -13.10 -27.40
CA ASN A 168 6.63 -13.79 -28.55
C ASN A 168 6.89 -12.96 -29.80
N LEU A 169 7.31 -13.62 -30.87
CA LEU A 169 7.60 -13.03 -32.17
C LEU A 169 6.79 -13.76 -33.23
N ALA A 170 5.97 -13.05 -33.98
CA ALA A 170 5.38 -13.51 -35.24
C ALA A 170 6.14 -12.83 -36.39
N ILE A 171 6.91 -13.62 -37.14
CA ILE A 171 7.73 -13.15 -38.25
C ILE A 171 6.91 -13.35 -39.53
N VAL A 172 6.44 -12.25 -40.08
CA VAL A 172 5.55 -12.18 -41.25
C VAL A 172 6.36 -11.77 -42.47
N ASN A 173 6.24 -12.53 -43.56
CA ASN A 173 6.82 -12.16 -44.85
C ASN A 173 5.73 -11.60 -45.77
N THR A 174 5.76 -10.29 -46.00
CA THR A 174 4.81 -9.58 -46.87
C THR A 174 5.28 -9.52 -48.33
N GLY A 175 6.42 -10.14 -48.66
CA GLY A 175 6.99 -10.18 -50.01
C GLY A 175 6.49 -11.34 -50.87
N GLY A 176 6.89 -11.33 -52.14
CA GLY A 176 6.50 -12.34 -53.14
C GLY A 176 7.36 -13.62 -53.18
N ALA A 177 8.43 -13.71 -52.36
CA ALA A 177 9.32 -14.87 -52.31
C ALA A 177 9.65 -15.23 -50.85
N ALA A 178 10.09 -16.48 -50.62
CA ALA A 178 10.55 -16.90 -49.30
C ALA A 178 11.78 -16.10 -48.85
N ALA A 179 11.87 -15.82 -47.55
CA ALA A 179 12.97 -15.08 -46.96
C ALA A 179 13.46 -15.80 -45.70
N THR A 180 14.77 -15.75 -45.45
CA THR A 180 15.39 -16.31 -44.25
C THR A 180 15.93 -15.18 -43.39
N VAL A 181 15.56 -15.17 -42.10
CA VAL A 181 16.13 -14.30 -41.09
C VAL A 181 16.87 -15.10 -40.02
N GLN A 182 17.90 -14.50 -39.45
CA GLN A 182 18.62 -14.99 -38.28
C GLN A 182 18.15 -14.20 -37.06
N LEU A 183 17.77 -14.93 -36.03
CA LEU A 183 17.42 -14.39 -34.72
C LEU A 183 18.58 -14.66 -33.77
N ARG A 184 19.02 -13.64 -33.04
CA ARG A 184 20.03 -13.78 -31.99
C ARG A 184 19.56 -13.14 -30.70
N ALA A 185 19.29 -13.95 -29.68
CA ALA A 185 18.93 -13.50 -28.35
C ALA A 185 20.17 -13.44 -27.44
N THR A 186 20.37 -12.31 -26.77
CA THR A 186 21.51 -12.08 -25.87
C THR A 186 21.05 -11.40 -24.58
N SER A 187 21.66 -11.78 -23.46
CA SER A 187 21.43 -11.16 -22.16
C SER A 187 22.76 -10.85 -21.48
N PRO A 188 22.90 -9.68 -20.82
CA PRO A 188 24.06 -9.41 -19.98
C PRO A 188 24.06 -10.23 -18.67
N TYR A 189 22.94 -10.85 -18.30
CA TYR A 189 22.80 -11.59 -17.04
C TYR A 189 22.79 -13.11 -17.20
N ALA A 190 22.73 -13.63 -18.42
CA ALA A 190 22.78 -15.05 -18.74
C ALA A 190 23.68 -15.28 -19.96
N THR A 191 24.93 -15.69 -19.72
CA THR A 191 25.97 -15.84 -20.75
C THR A 191 26.65 -17.21 -20.74
N THR A 192 26.40 -18.02 -19.71
CA THR A 192 27.03 -19.34 -19.55
C THR A 192 26.14 -20.44 -20.10
N ALA A 193 26.65 -21.21 -21.06
CA ALA A 193 25.94 -22.34 -21.66
C ALA A 193 25.57 -23.41 -20.62
N SER A 194 24.31 -23.86 -20.66
CA SER A 194 23.83 -25.02 -19.90
C SER A 194 22.79 -25.76 -20.74
N GLY A 195 23.22 -26.85 -21.40
CA GLY A 195 22.37 -27.55 -22.38
C GLY A 195 21.97 -26.61 -23.53
N SER A 196 20.66 -26.44 -23.74
CA SER A 196 20.09 -25.55 -24.76
C SER A 196 19.79 -24.13 -24.26
N GLU A 197 20.31 -23.76 -23.08
CA GLU A 197 20.00 -22.50 -22.40
C GLU A 197 21.28 -21.72 -22.08
N LEU A 198 21.11 -20.44 -21.76
CA LEU A 198 22.12 -19.64 -21.08
C LEU A 198 21.70 -19.42 -19.63
N THR A 199 22.69 -19.40 -18.74
CA THR A 199 22.51 -19.22 -17.30
C THR A 199 23.45 -18.13 -16.78
N GLY A 200 23.13 -17.60 -15.61
CA GLY A 200 24.02 -16.69 -14.89
C GLY A 200 23.65 -16.57 -13.41
N SER A 201 24.38 -15.73 -12.70
CA SER A 201 24.15 -15.43 -11.28
C SER A 201 24.51 -13.97 -11.04
N ARG A 202 23.65 -13.24 -10.34
CA ARG A 202 23.87 -11.81 -10.07
C ARG A 202 23.29 -11.41 -8.71
N PRO A 203 24.08 -10.78 -7.82
CA PRO A 203 23.51 -10.14 -6.64
C PRO A 203 22.66 -8.95 -7.08
N VAL A 204 21.49 -8.78 -6.47
CA VAL A 204 20.69 -7.56 -6.66
C VAL A 204 21.29 -6.41 -5.84
N LYS A 205 20.79 -5.19 -6.05
CA LYS A 205 21.21 -4.01 -5.30
C LYS A 205 21.18 -4.26 -3.78
N ASN A 206 22.16 -3.70 -3.07
CA ASN A 206 22.47 -3.90 -1.64
C ASN A 206 22.78 -5.35 -1.23
N ASN A 207 23.06 -6.23 -2.21
CA ASN A 207 23.25 -7.66 -1.99
C ASN A 207 22.07 -8.30 -1.25
N LEU A 208 20.84 -7.78 -1.45
CA LEU A 208 19.66 -8.26 -0.72
C LEU A 208 19.36 -9.74 -1.01
N THR A 209 19.53 -10.15 -2.27
CA THR A 209 19.43 -11.55 -2.70
C THR A 209 20.30 -11.81 -3.93
N MET A 210 20.32 -13.05 -4.40
CA MET A 210 21.02 -13.49 -5.60
C MET A 210 20.00 -14.02 -6.61
N ILE A 211 19.85 -13.32 -7.73
CA ILE A 211 19.10 -13.84 -8.88
C ILE A 211 19.97 -14.81 -9.68
N ARG A 212 19.34 -15.84 -10.24
CA ARG A 212 19.97 -16.87 -11.08
C ARG A 212 19.28 -16.93 -12.45
N PRO A 213 19.58 -15.99 -13.36
CA PRO A 213 18.84 -15.91 -14.60
C PRO A 213 19.04 -17.12 -15.50
N ARG A 214 17.97 -17.52 -16.20
CA ARG A 214 18.00 -18.55 -17.25
C ARG A 214 17.30 -18.03 -18.49
N LEU A 215 17.98 -18.10 -19.64
CA LEU A 215 17.48 -17.64 -20.93
C LEU A 215 17.36 -18.82 -21.90
N SER A 216 16.21 -18.92 -22.55
CA SER A 216 15.87 -19.95 -23.54
C SER A 216 15.04 -19.37 -24.67
N GLY A 217 15.01 -20.05 -25.82
CA GLY A 217 14.07 -19.74 -26.90
C GLY A 217 13.68 -21.00 -27.67
N ASP A 218 12.48 -20.99 -28.26
CA ASP A 218 11.96 -22.13 -29.02
C ASP A 218 12.89 -22.40 -30.22
N GLY A 219 13.46 -23.59 -30.36
CA GLY A 219 14.34 -23.93 -31.48
C GLY A 219 15.63 -23.11 -31.58
N PHE A 220 15.99 -22.35 -30.54
CA PHE A 220 17.28 -21.65 -30.48
C PHE A 220 18.39 -22.59 -30.00
N GLY A 221 19.59 -22.44 -30.56
CA GLY A 221 20.81 -23.12 -30.13
C GLY A 221 21.79 -22.16 -29.45
N VAL A 222 22.56 -22.66 -28.48
CA VAL A 222 23.62 -21.86 -27.83
C VAL A 222 24.77 -21.61 -28.80
N ASN A 223 25.16 -20.35 -28.98
CA ASN A 223 26.30 -19.95 -29.80
C ASN A 223 26.98 -18.68 -29.26
N ASN A 224 28.24 -18.80 -28.82
CA ASN A 224 29.09 -17.70 -28.36
C ASN A 224 28.39 -16.75 -27.37
N GLY A 225 27.90 -17.30 -26.24
CA GLY A 225 27.22 -16.52 -25.20
C GLY A 225 25.87 -15.92 -25.62
N GLY A 226 25.34 -16.30 -26.77
CA GLY A 226 24.01 -15.97 -27.26
C GLY A 226 23.20 -17.22 -27.61
N LEU A 227 21.94 -17.02 -27.92
CA LEU A 227 21.04 -18.03 -28.49
C LEU A 227 20.74 -17.63 -29.94
N ASP A 228 21.02 -18.51 -30.89
CA ASP A 228 20.79 -18.27 -32.32
C ASP A 228 19.71 -19.19 -32.89
N ARG A 229 18.90 -18.67 -33.81
CA ARG A 229 17.90 -19.44 -34.58
C ARG A 229 17.79 -18.90 -36.00
N SER A 230 17.87 -19.80 -36.99
CA SER A 230 17.53 -19.48 -38.38
C SER A 230 16.04 -19.74 -38.63
N VAL A 231 15.36 -18.79 -39.28
CA VAL A 231 13.92 -18.89 -39.59
C VAL A 231 13.69 -18.56 -41.06
N THR A 232 13.16 -19.51 -41.82
CA THR A 232 12.71 -19.30 -43.20
C THR A 232 11.20 -19.14 -43.21
N VAL A 233 10.71 -18.04 -43.80
CA VAL A 233 9.29 -17.69 -43.89
C VAL A 233 8.91 -17.59 -45.38
N GLY A 234 7.97 -18.43 -45.81
CA GLY A 234 7.43 -18.39 -47.17
C GLY A 234 6.70 -17.08 -47.49
N ALA A 235 6.49 -16.78 -48.77
CA ALA A 235 5.74 -15.60 -49.21
C ALA A 235 4.32 -15.61 -48.60
N GLY A 236 3.91 -14.50 -47.98
CA GLY A 236 2.62 -14.37 -47.30
C GLY A 236 2.45 -15.20 -46.03
N GLN A 237 3.49 -15.93 -45.58
CA GLN A 237 3.43 -16.79 -44.40
C GLN A 237 3.88 -16.06 -43.13
N THR A 238 3.52 -16.66 -42.00
CA THR A 238 3.97 -16.23 -40.67
C THR A 238 4.59 -17.43 -39.94
N VAL A 239 5.75 -17.22 -39.31
CA VAL A 239 6.35 -18.19 -38.39
C VAL A 239 6.41 -17.58 -36.99
N THR A 240 5.93 -18.31 -35.98
CA THR A 240 5.97 -17.87 -34.57
C THR A 240 7.11 -18.52 -33.81
N THR A 241 7.69 -17.78 -32.87
CA THR A 241 8.71 -18.25 -31.91
C THR A 241 8.64 -17.45 -30.63
N LYS A 242 9.20 -17.97 -29.55
CA LYS A 242 9.33 -17.28 -28.26
C LYS A 242 10.77 -17.29 -27.74
N VAL A 243 11.10 -16.24 -26.99
CA VAL A 243 12.25 -16.18 -26.08
C VAL A 243 11.71 -15.93 -24.66
N ALA A 244 12.22 -16.67 -23.67
CA ALA A 244 11.83 -16.55 -22.27
C ALA A 244 13.06 -16.50 -21.37
N MET A 245 13.05 -15.57 -20.41
CA MET A 245 14.09 -15.40 -19.40
C MET A 245 13.49 -15.40 -17.99
N GLY A 246 13.85 -16.39 -17.18
CA GLY A 246 13.44 -16.45 -15.77
C GLY A 246 14.46 -15.76 -14.87
N PHE A 247 13.99 -14.88 -13.96
CA PHE A 247 14.82 -14.26 -12.93
C PHE A 247 14.61 -15.00 -11.60
N LEU A 248 15.34 -16.11 -11.44
CA LEU A 248 15.08 -17.08 -10.39
C LEU A 248 15.72 -16.70 -9.06
N THR A 249 15.01 -16.92 -7.96
CA THR A 249 15.56 -16.78 -6.60
C THR A 249 15.25 -18.01 -5.75
N THR A 250 16.01 -18.21 -4.67
CA THR A 250 15.83 -19.38 -3.80
C THR A 250 14.56 -19.25 -2.94
N GLU A 251 14.27 -18.03 -2.52
CA GLU A 251 13.13 -17.64 -1.67
C GLU A 251 11.79 -17.64 -2.41
N ILE A 252 11.78 -17.61 -3.75
CA ILE A 252 10.58 -17.79 -4.58
C ILE A 252 10.76 -19.03 -5.47
N PRO A 253 10.60 -20.25 -4.93
CA PRO A 253 10.76 -21.48 -5.72
C PRO A 253 9.79 -21.57 -6.91
N GLU A 254 8.65 -20.87 -6.85
CA GLU A 254 7.67 -20.76 -7.93
C GLU A 254 8.27 -20.10 -9.18
N SER A 255 9.29 -19.25 -9.04
CA SER A 255 9.98 -18.63 -10.19
C SER A 255 10.62 -19.68 -11.10
N SER A 256 11.22 -20.73 -10.52
CA SER A 256 11.82 -21.83 -11.28
C SER A 256 10.77 -22.67 -11.99
N THR A 257 9.69 -23.01 -11.27
CA THR A 257 8.57 -23.80 -11.82
C THR A 257 7.86 -23.06 -12.96
N GLU A 258 7.59 -21.75 -12.78
CA GLU A 258 6.98 -20.91 -13.80
C GLU A 258 7.89 -20.76 -15.02
N TYR A 259 9.20 -20.55 -14.83
CA TYR A 259 10.15 -20.52 -15.93
C TYR A 259 10.12 -21.79 -16.78
N GLN A 260 10.14 -22.97 -16.14
CA GLN A 260 10.10 -24.24 -16.89
C GLN A 260 8.79 -24.41 -17.67
N ALA A 261 7.65 -24.01 -17.10
CA ALA A 261 6.37 -24.04 -17.79
C ALA A 261 6.36 -23.11 -19.02
N TYR A 262 6.75 -21.84 -18.84
CA TYR A 262 6.77 -20.86 -19.93
C TYR A 262 7.83 -21.14 -20.99
N ARG A 263 8.93 -21.80 -20.62
CA ARG A 263 9.87 -22.36 -21.59
C ARG A 263 9.21 -23.40 -22.48
N GLY A 264 8.42 -24.33 -21.89
CA GLY A 264 7.77 -25.42 -22.62
C GLY A 264 6.52 -25.04 -23.42
N TYR A 265 5.87 -23.90 -23.11
CA TYR A 265 4.67 -23.46 -23.82
C TYR A 265 4.96 -22.95 -25.25
N SER A 266 3.99 -23.12 -26.16
CA SER A 266 3.96 -22.38 -27.42
C SER A 266 3.80 -20.87 -27.16
N PRO A 267 4.13 -19.98 -28.12
CA PRO A 267 3.90 -18.54 -27.98
C PRO A 267 2.45 -18.19 -27.59
N GLU A 268 1.47 -18.80 -28.24
CA GLU A 268 0.04 -18.57 -28.02
C GLU A 268 -0.40 -19.04 -26.64
N THR A 269 0.06 -20.22 -26.22
CA THR A 269 -0.23 -20.79 -24.89
C THR A 269 0.39 -19.93 -23.79
N ALA A 270 1.63 -19.48 -23.97
CA ALA A 270 2.32 -18.61 -23.03
C ALA A 270 1.56 -17.28 -22.86
N PHE A 271 1.18 -16.64 -23.97
CA PHE A 271 0.42 -15.39 -23.92
C PHE A 271 -0.94 -15.58 -23.23
N ALA A 272 -1.73 -16.57 -23.66
CA ALA A 272 -3.07 -16.80 -23.13
C ALA A 272 -3.04 -17.14 -21.62
N THR A 273 -2.07 -17.97 -21.19
CA THR A 273 -1.88 -18.30 -19.77
C THR A 273 -1.57 -17.05 -18.96
N HIS A 274 -0.64 -16.22 -19.43
CA HIS A 274 -0.24 -14.99 -18.74
C HIS A 274 -1.39 -14.00 -18.62
N VAL A 275 -2.05 -13.63 -19.72
CA VAL A 275 -3.09 -12.58 -19.66
C VAL A 275 -4.30 -13.00 -18.85
N ARG A 276 -4.65 -14.29 -18.86
CA ARG A 276 -5.69 -14.85 -17.99
C ARG A 276 -5.29 -14.78 -16.51
N ALA A 277 -4.07 -15.17 -16.17
CA ALA A 277 -3.58 -15.10 -14.78
C ALA A 277 -3.47 -13.65 -14.29
N TYR A 278 -2.93 -12.75 -15.12
CA TYR A 278 -2.79 -11.34 -14.78
C TYR A 278 -4.15 -10.68 -14.52
N ASN A 279 -5.15 -10.95 -15.36
CA ASN A 279 -6.48 -10.34 -15.22
C ASN A 279 -7.34 -11.02 -14.16
N ARG A 280 -7.12 -12.31 -13.87
CA ARG A 280 -7.78 -13.01 -12.75
C ARG A 280 -7.48 -12.34 -11.42
N TRP A 281 -6.26 -11.81 -11.26
CA TRP A 281 -5.90 -11.05 -10.06
C TRP A 281 -6.88 -9.91 -9.77
N TRP A 282 -7.35 -9.17 -10.77
CA TRP A 282 -8.33 -8.10 -10.55
C TRP A 282 -9.65 -8.66 -10.02
N ALA A 283 -10.14 -9.75 -10.63
CA ALA A 283 -11.36 -10.42 -10.19
C ALA A 283 -11.28 -10.95 -8.76
N ASP A 284 -10.12 -11.44 -8.36
CA ASP A 284 -9.91 -12.03 -7.05
C ASP A 284 -9.66 -10.96 -5.97
N ASN A 285 -9.12 -9.79 -6.32
CA ASN A 285 -8.58 -8.84 -5.34
C ASN A 285 -9.28 -7.48 -5.25
N ILE A 286 -9.88 -6.93 -6.31
CA ILE A 286 -10.43 -5.55 -6.23
C ILE A 286 -11.96 -5.57 -6.10
N PRO A 287 -12.55 -4.60 -5.35
CA PRO A 287 -13.97 -4.34 -5.46
C PRO A 287 -14.32 -3.78 -6.85
N TYR A 288 -15.50 -4.09 -7.36
CA TYR A 288 -16.05 -3.38 -8.52
C TYR A 288 -16.63 -2.05 -8.05
N ILE A 289 -16.25 -0.94 -8.68
CA ILE A 289 -16.74 0.39 -8.33
C ILE A 289 -17.34 1.06 -9.57
N ASP A 290 -18.59 1.45 -9.44
CA ASP A 290 -19.34 2.19 -10.44
C ASP A 290 -19.80 3.52 -9.88
N VAL A 291 -19.61 4.58 -10.66
CA VAL A 291 -19.89 5.97 -10.30
C VAL A 291 -20.40 6.72 -11.53
N PRO A 292 -21.10 7.86 -11.39
CA PRO A 292 -21.77 8.52 -12.52
C PRO A 292 -20.82 9.07 -13.58
N ASP A 293 -19.60 9.44 -13.18
CA ASP A 293 -18.62 10.07 -14.06
C ASP A 293 -17.58 9.04 -14.55
N ALA A 294 -17.51 8.86 -15.87
CA ALA A 294 -16.63 7.89 -16.51
C ALA A 294 -15.13 8.17 -16.29
N ALA A 295 -14.72 9.43 -16.16
CA ALA A 295 -13.33 9.78 -15.89
C ALA A 295 -12.94 9.38 -14.45
N ILE A 296 -13.84 9.64 -13.49
CA ILE A 296 -13.66 9.19 -12.11
C ILE A 296 -13.61 7.65 -12.07
N LYS A 297 -14.54 6.97 -12.75
CA LYS A 297 -14.57 5.50 -12.83
C LYS A 297 -13.24 4.96 -13.36
N LYS A 298 -12.74 5.46 -14.49
CA LYS A 298 -11.46 5.00 -15.05
C LYS A 298 -10.29 5.27 -14.10
N ASN A 299 -10.26 6.42 -13.42
CA ASN A 299 -9.18 6.73 -12.49
C ASN A 299 -9.14 5.77 -11.30
N ILE A 300 -10.29 5.33 -10.77
CA ILE A 300 -10.35 4.33 -9.70
C ILE A 300 -9.59 3.04 -10.09
N TYR A 301 -9.82 2.54 -11.31
CA TYR A 301 -9.13 1.36 -11.82
C TYR A 301 -7.66 1.61 -12.17
N TYR A 302 -7.34 2.82 -12.64
CA TYR A 302 -5.94 3.23 -12.81
C TYR A 302 -5.20 3.26 -11.47
N ARG A 303 -5.83 3.74 -10.39
CA ARG A 303 -5.26 3.72 -9.04
C ARG A 303 -5.10 2.31 -8.48
N TRP A 304 -6.05 1.40 -8.74
CA TRP A 304 -5.84 -0.02 -8.41
C TRP A 304 -4.65 -0.61 -9.16
N TRP A 305 -4.46 -0.21 -10.42
CA TRP A 305 -3.26 -0.57 -11.15
C TRP A 305 -1.99 0.05 -10.56
N LEU A 306 -2.00 1.32 -10.17
CA LEU A 306 -0.87 1.96 -9.48
C LEU A 306 -0.48 1.22 -8.21
N MET A 307 -1.46 0.86 -7.38
CA MET A 307 -1.24 0.10 -6.14
C MET A 307 -0.65 -1.28 -6.40
N ARG A 308 -1.05 -1.97 -7.48
CA ARG A 308 -0.46 -3.24 -7.88
C ARG A 308 0.92 -3.09 -8.53
N PHE A 309 1.11 -2.05 -9.34
CA PHE A 309 2.34 -1.79 -10.08
C PHE A 309 3.49 -1.38 -9.15
N ASN A 310 3.17 -0.57 -8.14
CA ASN A 310 4.08 -0.11 -7.10
C ASN A 310 4.05 -1.01 -5.86
N HIS A 311 3.86 -2.31 -6.05
CA HIS A 311 3.90 -3.31 -4.98
C HIS A 311 5.04 -4.29 -5.23
N LEU A 312 5.79 -4.55 -4.17
CA LEU A 312 6.90 -5.48 -4.14
C LEU A 312 6.51 -6.69 -3.27
N ASP A 313 6.70 -7.89 -3.81
CA ASP A 313 6.47 -9.12 -3.08
C ASP A 313 7.58 -10.13 -3.45
N VAL A 314 8.78 -9.89 -2.92
CA VAL A 314 10.02 -10.62 -3.29
C VAL A 314 10.50 -11.65 -2.28
N ASP A 315 9.88 -11.72 -1.11
CA ASP A 315 10.17 -12.68 -0.03
C ASP A 315 11.64 -12.74 0.43
N ILE A 316 12.38 -11.65 0.28
CA ILE A 316 13.82 -11.60 0.61
C ILE A 316 13.99 -11.78 2.12
N PRO A 317 14.65 -12.85 2.61
CA PRO A 317 14.79 -13.10 4.04
C PRO A 317 15.75 -12.11 4.70
N GLY A 318 15.56 -11.87 6.00
CA GLY A 318 16.45 -11.00 6.79
C GLY A 318 15.84 -9.69 7.28
N GLN A 319 14.50 -9.58 7.29
CA GLN A 319 13.75 -8.39 7.72
C GLN A 319 13.77 -7.20 6.74
N ASP A 320 14.39 -7.34 5.57
CA ASP A 320 14.30 -6.37 4.46
C ASP A 320 12.92 -6.51 3.76
N TYR A 321 12.87 -7.03 2.54
CA TYR A 321 11.64 -7.23 1.76
C TYR A 321 11.02 -8.62 1.89
N GLN A 322 10.93 -9.15 3.13
CA GLN A 322 10.35 -10.47 3.40
C GLN A 322 8.81 -10.46 3.41
N PHE A 323 8.18 -9.29 3.39
CA PHE A 323 6.73 -9.10 3.37
C PHE A 323 6.31 -8.37 2.09
N PRO A 324 5.08 -8.60 1.59
CA PRO A 324 4.51 -7.76 0.54
C PRO A 324 4.42 -6.31 0.99
N ILE A 325 4.89 -5.37 0.18
CA ILE A 325 4.96 -3.96 0.55
C ILE A 325 4.77 -3.04 -0.65
N SER A 326 4.08 -1.93 -0.45
CA SER A 326 4.05 -0.84 -1.42
C SER A 326 5.35 -0.04 -1.42
N VAL A 327 5.86 0.30 -2.59
CA VAL A 327 7.03 1.16 -2.78
C VAL A 327 6.62 2.46 -3.43
N GLU A 328 7.18 3.57 -2.98
CA GLU A 328 6.93 4.89 -3.53
C GLU A 328 7.71 5.07 -4.83
N GLY A 329 7.02 4.85 -5.95
CA GLY A 329 7.54 5.08 -7.29
C GLY A 329 8.54 4.00 -7.69
N ALA A 330 8.04 2.85 -8.14
CA ALA A 330 8.86 1.73 -8.60
C ALA A 330 9.84 2.12 -9.72
N THR A 331 9.50 3.15 -10.52
CA THR A 331 10.32 3.72 -11.60
C THR A 331 11.10 4.98 -11.18
N GLY A 332 11.05 5.33 -9.89
CA GLY A 332 11.70 6.48 -9.29
C GLY A 332 12.56 6.04 -8.10
N TYR A 333 12.29 6.58 -6.91
CA TYR A 333 13.09 6.27 -5.73
C TYR A 333 12.95 4.83 -5.24
N ASN A 334 11.78 4.22 -5.47
CA ASN A 334 11.54 2.78 -5.31
C ASN A 334 11.85 2.25 -3.89
N ASN A 335 11.41 3.02 -2.89
CA ASN A 335 11.61 2.73 -1.47
C ASN A 335 10.28 2.58 -0.75
N ALA A 336 10.25 1.83 0.35
CA ALA A 336 9.09 1.77 1.21
C ALA A 336 9.19 2.83 2.32
N ILE A 337 8.66 4.02 2.02
CA ILE A 337 8.73 5.21 2.89
C ILE A 337 7.60 5.20 3.93
N VAL A 338 7.92 5.34 5.22
CA VAL A 338 6.94 5.26 6.32
C VAL A 338 5.91 6.36 6.29
N LEU A 339 6.25 7.53 5.72
CA LEU A 339 5.32 8.63 5.47
C LEU A 339 4.11 8.19 4.64
N THR A 340 4.37 7.48 3.53
CA THR A 340 3.36 7.15 2.51
C THR A 340 2.81 5.74 2.66
N GLN A 341 3.50 4.82 3.36
CA GLN A 341 2.94 3.51 3.72
C GLN A 341 1.51 3.58 4.27
N PRO A 342 1.14 4.45 5.24
CA PRO A 342 -0.22 4.47 5.74
C PRO A 342 -1.23 5.00 4.72
N MET A 343 -0.80 5.91 3.83
CA MET A 343 -1.62 6.33 2.69
C MET A 343 -1.91 5.14 1.78
N HIS A 344 -0.89 4.36 1.45
CA HIS A 344 -1.07 3.17 0.62
C HIS A 344 -1.98 2.15 1.31
N ILE A 345 -1.78 1.89 2.62
CA ILE A 345 -2.65 1.01 3.41
C ILE A 345 -4.10 1.50 3.34
N ASP A 346 -4.36 2.80 3.28
CA ASP A 346 -5.71 3.33 3.17
C ASP A 346 -6.44 2.86 1.89
N ASP A 347 -5.74 2.68 0.76
CA ASP A 347 -6.31 2.04 -0.44
C ASP A 347 -6.20 0.49 -0.35
N LEU A 348 -5.04 -0.05 0.04
CA LEU A 348 -4.73 -1.47 0.03
C LEU A 348 -5.61 -2.31 0.98
N LYS A 349 -6.15 -1.73 2.06
CA LYS A 349 -7.09 -2.41 2.97
C LYS A 349 -8.43 -2.80 2.33
N TYR A 350 -8.66 -2.36 1.10
CA TYR A 350 -9.83 -2.78 0.31
C TYR A 350 -9.50 -3.80 -0.76
N LEU A 351 -8.23 -4.19 -0.92
CA LEU A 351 -7.91 -5.43 -1.62
C LEU A 351 -8.42 -6.61 -0.80
N ARG A 352 -9.02 -7.60 -1.46
CA ARG A 352 -9.77 -8.68 -0.81
C ARG A 352 -8.86 -9.61 0.01
N ASP A 353 -7.61 -9.77 -0.39
CA ASP A 353 -6.60 -10.51 0.38
C ASP A 353 -5.92 -9.56 1.40
N PRO A 354 -6.03 -9.84 2.72
CA PRO A 354 -5.44 -8.98 3.75
C PRO A 354 -3.93 -8.86 3.67
N VAL A 355 -3.21 -9.77 3.00
CA VAL A 355 -1.75 -9.71 2.93
C VAL A 355 -1.27 -8.38 2.33
N TYR A 356 -2.04 -7.78 1.42
CA TYR A 356 -1.68 -6.51 0.77
C TYR A 356 -1.68 -5.32 1.72
N SER A 357 -2.54 -5.33 2.75
CA SER A 357 -2.60 -4.27 3.75
C SER A 357 -1.82 -4.61 5.02
N TYR A 358 -1.65 -5.90 5.31
CA TYR A 358 -0.91 -6.37 6.49
C TYR A 358 0.60 -6.37 6.27
N GLY A 359 1.05 -6.77 5.08
CA GLY A 359 2.47 -6.78 4.73
C GLY A 359 3.20 -5.44 4.97
N PRO A 360 2.66 -4.29 4.53
CA PRO A 360 3.28 -2.98 4.76
C PRO A 360 3.57 -2.66 6.24
N TRP A 361 2.59 -2.84 7.14
CA TRP A 361 2.81 -2.53 8.55
C TRP A 361 3.60 -3.62 9.30
N LEU A 362 3.53 -4.88 8.85
CA LEU A 362 4.44 -5.93 9.33
C LEU A 362 5.88 -5.59 8.98
N SER A 363 6.12 -5.14 7.75
CA SER A 363 7.43 -4.74 7.27
C SER A 363 7.98 -3.56 8.06
N ALA A 364 7.22 -2.46 8.20
CA ALA A 364 7.64 -1.31 8.97
C ALA A 364 7.91 -1.68 10.44
N GLY A 365 7.02 -2.47 11.06
CA GLY A 365 7.24 -2.96 12.42
C GLY A 365 8.56 -3.72 12.57
N GLN A 366 8.87 -4.58 11.60
CA GLN A 366 10.06 -5.46 11.64
C GLN A 366 11.36 -4.71 11.38
N THR A 367 11.40 -3.79 10.42
CA THR A 367 12.59 -2.96 10.15
C THR A 367 12.91 -1.98 11.28
N SER A 368 11.90 -1.61 12.09
CA SER A 368 11.99 -0.57 13.12
C SER A 368 12.45 -1.07 14.50
N ARG A 369 12.58 -2.39 14.67
CA ARG A 369 13.22 -3.02 15.85
C ARG A 369 12.65 -2.58 17.21
N GLY A 370 11.33 -2.44 17.27
CA GLY A 370 10.62 -2.06 18.49
C GLY A 370 10.60 -0.57 18.83
N GLY A 371 11.20 0.28 17.98
CA GLY A 371 11.17 1.74 18.12
C GLY A 371 10.20 2.45 17.16
N ARG A 372 10.46 3.73 16.93
CA ARG A 372 9.79 4.57 15.92
C ARG A 372 9.88 3.95 14.53
N PHE A 373 8.83 4.06 13.72
CA PHE A 373 8.85 3.46 12.39
C PHE A 373 9.91 4.08 11.47
N MET A 374 10.59 3.21 10.71
CA MET A 374 11.68 3.54 9.80
C MET A 374 11.43 2.98 8.39
N ASP A 375 11.95 3.65 7.38
CA ASP A 375 11.89 3.22 5.98
C ASP A 375 12.56 1.85 5.76
N ASN A 376 12.13 1.13 4.70
CA ASN A 376 12.67 -0.17 4.28
C ASN A 376 13.26 -0.04 2.85
N PRO A 377 14.55 -0.39 2.62
CA PRO A 377 15.45 -1.22 3.43
C PRO A 377 16.20 -0.49 4.55
N GLY A 378 16.00 0.83 4.70
CA GLY A 378 16.63 1.62 5.74
C GLY A 378 18.16 1.72 5.57
N ASP A 379 18.85 2.15 6.64
CA ASP A 379 20.29 2.44 6.66
C ASP A 379 21.17 1.24 6.25
N PRO A 380 22.16 1.40 5.33
CA PRO A 380 22.72 2.68 4.85
C PRO A 380 22.20 3.22 3.50
N GLU A 381 20.99 2.91 3.04
CA GLU A 381 20.47 3.52 1.80
C GLU A 381 19.22 4.37 1.99
N ASN A 382 19.26 5.57 1.36
CA ASN A 382 18.26 6.64 1.23
C ASN A 382 17.16 6.70 2.28
N TRP A 383 17.23 7.76 3.09
CA TRP A 383 16.21 8.14 4.06
C TRP A 383 16.06 7.18 5.24
N SER A 384 17.15 6.97 6.00
CA SER A 384 17.13 6.39 7.35
C SER A 384 16.35 7.23 8.40
N ASN A 385 15.30 7.93 7.97
CA ASN A 385 14.51 8.85 8.77
C ASN A 385 13.26 8.15 9.29
N SER A 386 12.75 8.68 10.40
CA SER A 386 11.39 8.44 10.85
C SER A 386 10.59 9.69 10.52
N TYR A 387 9.84 9.64 9.42
CA TYR A 387 8.98 10.73 8.98
C TYR A 387 7.70 10.80 9.83
N THR A 388 6.96 11.90 9.72
CA THR A 388 5.57 11.93 10.17
C THR A 388 4.78 10.81 9.48
N GLN A 389 4.06 10.01 10.26
CA GLN A 389 3.34 8.85 9.73
C GLN A 389 2.22 8.43 10.69
N TYR A 390 1.21 7.74 10.14
CA TYR A 390 0.05 7.19 10.87
C TYR A 390 -0.17 5.69 10.54
N ILE A 391 0.92 4.92 10.41
CA ILE A 391 0.91 3.47 10.11
C ILE A 391 0.08 2.71 11.13
N SER A 392 0.23 3.02 12.42
CA SER A 392 -0.52 2.36 13.49
C SER A 392 -2.04 2.53 13.34
N GLU A 393 -2.49 3.72 12.96
CA GLU A 393 -3.91 3.99 12.68
C GLU A 393 -4.40 3.22 11.45
N ALA A 394 -3.64 3.29 10.35
CA ALA A 394 -4.00 2.61 9.10
C ALA A 394 -4.00 1.08 9.25
N ALA A 395 -3.03 0.52 9.98
CA ALA A 395 -2.95 -0.89 10.34
C ALA A 395 -4.14 -1.34 11.18
N TRP A 396 -4.54 -0.52 12.16
CA TRP A 396 -5.72 -0.82 12.97
C TRP A 396 -7.01 -0.80 12.14
N ARG A 397 -7.15 0.18 11.25
CA ARG A 397 -8.29 0.24 10.31
C ARG A 397 -8.30 -0.94 9.35
N SER A 398 -7.16 -1.41 8.86
CA SER A 398 -7.10 -2.62 8.02
C SER A 398 -7.50 -3.88 8.81
N TYR A 399 -7.10 -3.97 10.08
CA TYR A 399 -7.57 -5.04 10.98
C TYR A 399 -9.08 -4.98 11.23
N GLN A 400 -9.68 -3.80 11.35
CA GLN A 400 -11.13 -3.64 11.49
C GLN A 400 -11.92 -4.05 10.22
N ILE A 401 -11.30 -4.04 9.04
CA ILE A 401 -11.89 -4.51 7.78
C ILE A 401 -11.70 -6.02 7.60
N HIS A 402 -10.48 -6.52 7.79
CA HIS A 402 -10.15 -7.92 7.50
C HIS A 402 -10.29 -8.85 8.70
N GLY A 403 -10.04 -8.37 9.89
CA GLY A 403 -9.98 -9.17 11.11
C GLY A 403 -8.82 -10.15 11.16
N GLY A 404 -8.78 -10.93 12.22
CA GLY A 404 -7.77 -11.94 12.45
C GLY A 404 -7.70 -12.35 13.91
N GLN A 405 -7.02 -13.46 14.17
CA GLN A 405 -6.80 -14.00 15.50
C GLN A 405 -6.25 -12.92 16.47
N PRO A 406 -6.58 -12.97 17.77
CA PRO A 406 -6.10 -11.99 18.76
C PRO A 406 -4.58 -11.78 18.79
N SER A 407 -3.78 -12.79 18.41
CA SER A 407 -2.32 -12.67 18.31
C SER A 407 -1.87 -11.65 17.25
N ILE A 408 -2.66 -11.44 16.18
CA ILE A 408 -2.41 -10.41 15.17
C ILE A 408 -2.59 -9.02 15.79
N ALA A 409 -3.71 -8.80 16.50
CA ALA A 409 -3.98 -7.53 17.17
C ALA A 409 -2.94 -7.24 18.28
N ALA A 410 -2.51 -8.27 19.02
CA ALA A 410 -1.46 -8.14 20.03
C ALA A 410 -0.11 -7.72 19.42
N LEU A 411 0.26 -8.28 18.26
CA LEU A 411 1.48 -7.89 17.55
C LEU A 411 1.40 -6.42 17.07
N LEU A 412 0.27 -6.05 16.45
CA LEU A 412 0.01 -4.68 16.03
C LEU A 412 0.12 -3.71 17.22
N ALA A 413 -0.48 -4.05 18.36
CA ALA A 413 -0.43 -3.23 19.57
C ALA A 413 1.02 -3.00 20.04
N ARG A 414 1.87 -4.03 19.99
CA ARG A 414 3.30 -3.91 20.35
C ARG A 414 4.06 -3.00 19.38
N TYR A 415 3.83 -3.10 18.07
CA TYR A 415 4.43 -2.17 17.11
C TYR A 415 3.98 -0.74 17.33
N ALA A 416 2.67 -0.52 17.51
CA ALA A 416 2.10 0.80 17.72
C ALA A 416 2.57 1.45 19.04
N GLU A 417 2.69 0.66 20.11
CA GLU A 417 3.29 1.10 21.38
C GLU A 417 4.76 1.51 21.20
N GLY A 418 5.56 0.66 20.55
CA GLY A 418 6.97 0.92 20.29
C GLY A 418 7.17 2.19 19.47
N ASP A 419 6.33 2.39 18.44
CA ASP A 419 6.38 3.59 17.60
C ASP A 419 5.98 4.85 18.37
N ALA A 420 4.83 4.87 19.05
CA ALA A 420 4.36 6.05 19.76
C ALA A 420 5.35 6.50 20.85
N LYS A 421 5.89 5.55 21.62
CA LYS A 421 6.92 5.84 22.63
C LYS A 421 8.25 6.22 22.00
N GLY A 422 8.65 5.53 20.94
CA GLY A 422 9.90 5.79 20.23
C GLY A 422 9.94 7.19 19.60
N GLN A 423 8.83 7.64 19.02
CA GLN A 423 8.72 8.99 18.47
C GLN A 423 8.84 10.06 19.55
N LEU A 424 8.12 9.93 20.69
CA LEU A 424 8.26 10.86 21.80
C LEU A 424 9.67 10.84 22.38
N SER A 425 10.24 9.65 22.62
CA SER A 425 11.60 9.53 23.15
C SER A 425 12.65 10.18 22.25
N PHE A 426 12.41 10.24 20.93
CA PHE A 426 13.35 10.82 19.99
C PHE A 426 13.10 12.31 19.74
N TYR A 427 11.83 12.72 19.63
CA TYR A 427 11.45 14.06 19.16
C TYR A 427 10.95 15.00 20.25
N ASP A 428 10.30 14.52 21.32
CA ASP A 428 9.77 15.31 22.46
C ASP A 428 10.88 15.57 23.50
N THR A 429 11.84 16.42 23.15
CA THR A 429 13.03 16.71 23.99
C THR A 429 12.71 17.64 25.16
N ASN A 430 11.61 18.40 25.09
CA ASN A 430 11.15 19.28 26.17
C ASN A 430 10.10 18.62 27.10
N ASN A 431 9.70 17.38 26.81
CA ASN A 431 8.74 16.55 27.55
C ASN A 431 7.32 17.11 27.66
N ASN A 432 6.91 18.04 26.80
CA ASN A 432 5.57 18.64 26.83
C ASN A 432 4.48 17.73 26.19
N GLY A 433 4.86 16.56 25.66
CA GLY A 433 3.95 15.61 25.00
C GLY A 433 3.69 15.92 23.52
N VAL A 434 4.47 16.81 22.92
CA VAL A 434 4.41 17.23 21.51
C VAL A 434 5.75 16.93 20.88
N ILE A 435 5.77 16.35 19.68
CA ILE A 435 7.03 16.12 18.97
C ILE A 435 7.54 17.44 18.39
N GLU A 436 8.86 17.62 18.39
CA GLU A 436 9.50 18.75 17.73
C GLU A 436 10.64 18.34 16.78
N TYR A 437 10.84 19.14 15.75
CA TYR A 437 11.99 19.06 14.85
C TYR A 437 12.19 20.40 14.12
N ASP A 438 13.32 20.56 13.44
CA ASP A 438 13.78 21.77 12.75
C ASP A 438 13.90 21.58 11.23
N TRP A 439 13.46 20.45 10.69
CA TRP A 439 13.58 20.10 9.28
C TRP A 439 12.22 19.82 8.63
N GLY A 440 11.86 20.63 7.63
CA GLY A 440 10.61 20.53 6.88
C GLY A 440 10.39 19.18 6.18
N ALA A 441 11.45 18.47 5.75
CA ALA A 441 11.26 17.18 5.06
C ALA A 441 10.71 16.08 5.97
N LEU A 442 10.87 16.19 7.30
CA LEU A 442 10.25 15.25 8.23
C LEU A 442 8.72 15.30 8.21
N THR A 443 8.14 16.37 7.67
CA THR A 443 6.69 16.52 7.48
C THR A 443 6.15 15.75 6.28
N GLY A 444 7.02 15.30 5.38
CA GLY A 444 6.62 14.70 4.11
C GLY A 444 6.11 15.68 3.05
N ASN A 445 6.08 16.97 3.36
CA ASN A 445 5.73 18.04 2.44
C ASN A 445 6.95 18.94 2.20
N ASP A 446 8.13 18.32 2.07
CA ASP A 446 9.50 18.87 1.99
C ASP A 446 9.62 20.39 1.85
N ALA A 447 9.21 20.93 0.70
CA ALA A 447 9.41 22.33 0.32
C ALA A 447 8.15 23.21 0.41
N ASP A 448 7.06 22.69 1.00
CA ASP A 448 5.78 23.38 1.16
C ASP A 448 5.31 23.45 2.63
N ALA A 449 6.14 23.03 3.60
CA ALA A 449 5.94 23.27 5.03
C ALA A 449 6.39 24.69 5.43
N VAL A 450 5.64 25.70 4.98
CA VAL A 450 6.01 27.13 5.07
C VAL A 450 6.32 27.61 6.50
N SER A 451 5.76 26.98 7.54
CA SER A 451 6.08 27.33 8.93
C SER A 451 7.58 27.29 9.29
N PHE A 452 8.39 26.42 8.64
CA PHE A 452 9.83 26.34 8.88
C PHE A 452 10.61 27.54 8.34
N ASP A 453 10.06 28.27 7.36
CA ASP A 453 10.70 29.43 6.76
C ASP A 453 10.60 30.68 7.67
N TRP A 454 9.74 30.67 8.69
CA TRP A 454 9.50 31.85 9.54
C TRP A 454 10.69 32.17 10.44
N ARG A 455 11.27 31.13 11.02
CA ARG A 455 12.38 31.24 11.97
C ARG A 455 13.10 29.89 12.11
N ALA A 456 14.42 29.94 12.02
CA ALA A 456 15.27 28.77 12.27
C ALA A 456 15.15 28.28 13.72
N GLY A 457 15.10 26.95 13.89
CA GLY A 457 15.02 26.28 15.18
C GLY A 457 13.96 25.18 15.18
N ARG A 458 13.86 24.47 16.31
CA ARG A 458 12.87 23.39 16.49
C ARG A 458 11.47 23.98 16.69
N LEU A 459 10.47 23.37 16.07
CA LEU A 459 9.07 23.72 16.22
C LEU A 459 8.34 22.56 16.92
N ASP A 460 7.56 22.82 17.97
CA ASP A 460 6.52 21.89 18.43
C ASP A 460 5.48 21.73 17.30
N ARG A 461 5.20 20.48 16.91
CA ARG A 461 4.52 20.14 15.65
C ARG A 461 3.12 19.58 15.84
N ALA A 462 2.19 19.96 14.96
CA ALA A 462 0.82 19.44 14.94
C ALA A 462 0.76 17.99 14.43
N GLU A 463 1.80 17.53 13.74
CA GLU A 463 2.07 16.15 13.34
C GLU A 463 2.06 15.17 14.52
N THR A 464 2.24 15.66 15.76
CA THR A 464 1.95 14.93 17.01
C THR A 464 0.59 14.23 17.00
N ALA A 465 -0.38 14.73 16.23
CA ALA A 465 -1.66 14.07 15.97
C ALA A 465 -1.51 12.58 15.60
N TYR A 466 -0.50 12.24 14.82
CA TYR A 466 -0.32 10.86 14.38
C TYR A 466 0.30 9.98 15.47
N VAL A 467 1.17 10.54 16.32
CA VAL A 467 1.65 9.86 17.54
C VAL A 467 0.47 9.56 18.48
N TRP A 468 -0.44 10.53 18.65
CA TRP A 468 -1.68 10.33 19.39
C TRP A 468 -2.54 9.21 18.78
N SER A 469 -2.73 9.23 17.46
CA SER A 469 -3.51 8.19 16.77
C SER A 469 -2.89 6.79 16.90
N GLY A 470 -1.55 6.70 16.94
CA GLY A 470 -0.82 5.47 17.19
C GLY A 470 -1.01 4.96 18.61
N ALA A 471 -0.96 5.83 19.61
CA ALA A 471 -1.27 5.49 21.00
C ALA A 471 -2.72 5.00 21.15
N VAL A 472 -3.68 5.64 20.47
CA VAL A 472 -5.09 5.21 20.45
C VAL A 472 -5.24 3.84 19.76
N ALA A 473 -4.56 3.61 18.64
CA ALA A 473 -4.58 2.30 17.97
C ALA A 473 -4.02 1.19 18.89
N ALA A 474 -2.90 1.44 19.57
CA ALA A 474 -2.33 0.52 20.54
C ALA A 474 -3.30 0.27 21.72
N GLN A 475 -3.93 1.33 22.25
CA GLN A 475 -4.93 1.24 23.31
C GLN A 475 -6.09 0.33 22.91
N GLN A 476 -6.66 0.54 21.72
CA GLN A 476 -7.81 -0.23 21.24
C GLN A 476 -7.42 -1.69 20.97
N ALA A 477 -6.26 -1.93 20.40
CA ALA A 477 -5.75 -3.28 20.14
C ALA A 477 -5.47 -4.05 21.45
N TYR A 478 -4.85 -3.40 22.45
CA TYR A 478 -4.64 -4.01 23.77
C TYR A 478 -5.95 -4.29 24.49
N ALA A 479 -6.91 -3.38 24.43
CA ALA A 479 -8.24 -3.59 24.99
C ALA A 479 -8.95 -4.79 24.34
N LEU A 480 -8.85 -4.92 23.00
CA LEU A 480 -9.47 -6.02 22.25
C LEU A 480 -8.93 -7.39 22.69
N VAL A 481 -7.62 -7.49 22.95
CA VAL A 481 -6.98 -8.75 23.39
C VAL A 481 -7.02 -8.97 24.90
N GLY A 482 -7.73 -8.10 25.65
CA GLY A 482 -7.92 -8.24 27.09
C GLY A 482 -6.75 -7.77 27.95
N ASN A 483 -5.74 -7.10 27.39
CA ASN A 483 -4.63 -6.53 28.15
C ASN A 483 -5.00 -5.14 28.69
N THR A 484 -5.82 -5.13 29.75
CA THR A 484 -6.36 -3.90 30.34
C THR A 484 -5.27 -2.99 30.90
N ALA A 485 -4.20 -3.55 31.49
CA ALA A 485 -3.08 -2.77 32.01
C ALA A 485 -2.38 -1.96 30.90
N LYS A 486 -2.05 -2.61 29.77
CA LYS A 486 -1.46 -1.92 28.62
C LYS A 486 -2.44 -0.97 27.93
N ALA A 487 -3.72 -1.32 27.86
CA ALA A 487 -4.73 -0.40 27.35
C ALA A 487 -4.80 0.89 28.19
N SER A 488 -4.81 0.79 29.52
CA SER A 488 -4.77 1.95 30.41
C SER A 488 -3.49 2.76 30.28
N GLU A 489 -2.33 2.10 30.11
CA GLU A 489 -1.06 2.77 29.87
C GLU A 489 -1.08 3.59 28.56
N MET A 490 -1.56 3.00 27.47
CA MET A 490 -1.65 3.69 26.18
C MET A 490 -2.71 4.80 26.19
N GLN A 491 -3.80 4.63 26.94
CA GLN A 491 -4.79 5.69 27.18
C GLN A 491 -4.15 6.90 27.88
N ALA A 492 -3.41 6.67 28.97
CA ALA A 492 -2.72 7.73 29.68
C ALA A 492 -1.69 8.47 28.79
N LEU A 493 -0.99 7.72 27.92
CA LEU A 493 -0.11 8.31 26.92
C LEU A 493 -0.87 9.19 25.93
N ALA A 494 -1.98 8.70 25.37
CA ALA A 494 -2.83 9.46 24.47
C ALA A 494 -3.39 10.73 25.13
N ASP A 495 -3.79 10.66 26.40
CA ASP A 495 -4.29 11.82 27.16
C ASP A 495 -3.19 12.86 27.42
N ARG A 496 -1.96 12.43 27.72
CA ARG A 496 -0.78 13.31 27.83
C ARG A 496 -0.54 14.04 26.51
N ILE A 497 -0.49 13.31 25.40
CA ILE A 497 -0.24 13.88 24.07
C ILE A 497 -1.34 14.88 23.69
N ARG A 498 -2.62 14.50 23.89
CA ARG A 498 -3.76 15.37 23.61
C ARG A 498 -3.69 16.66 24.41
N SER A 499 -3.38 16.56 25.70
CA SER A 499 -3.20 17.71 26.57
C SER A 499 -2.07 18.60 26.06
N GLY A 500 -0.90 18.02 25.76
CA GLY A 500 0.25 18.73 25.19
C GLY A 500 -0.10 19.49 23.92
N VAL A 501 -0.76 18.85 22.94
CA VAL A 501 -1.20 19.50 21.70
C VAL A 501 -2.12 20.69 21.99
N ILE A 502 -3.12 20.53 22.85
CA ILE A 502 -4.09 21.60 23.14
C ILE A 502 -3.41 22.73 23.91
N THR A 503 -2.57 22.45 24.90
CA THR A 503 -1.93 23.50 25.72
C THR A 503 -0.80 24.22 25.01
N THR A 504 -0.07 23.52 24.14
CA THR A 504 1.10 24.06 23.46
C THR A 504 0.70 24.75 22.15
N LEU A 505 -0.12 24.11 21.31
CA LEU A 505 -0.32 24.55 19.92
C LEU A 505 -1.58 25.40 19.70
N TRP A 506 -2.56 25.38 20.62
CA TRP A 506 -3.74 26.22 20.48
C TRP A 506 -3.41 27.68 20.78
N ASN A 507 -3.55 28.56 19.80
CA ASN A 507 -3.47 30.00 20.00
C ASN A 507 -4.87 30.57 20.31
N PRO A 508 -5.18 30.92 21.57
CA PRO A 508 -6.52 31.39 21.94
C PRO A 508 -6.85 32.76 21.35
N SER A 509 -5.86 33.62 21.12
CA SER A 509 -6.06 34.97 20.58
C SER A 509 -6.44 34.96 19.10
N ARG A 510 -5.89 34.01 18.34
CA ARG A 510 -6.15 33.84 16.90
C ARG A 510 -7.18 32.75 16.61
N GLN A 511 -7.55 31.95 17.62
CA GLN A 511 -8.42 30.79 17.47
C GLN A 511 -7.96 29.87 16.34
N LEU A 512 -6.66 29.54 16.35
CA LEU A 512 -6.00 28.69 15.37
C LEU A 512 -5.09 27.71 16.07
N LEU A 513 -4.90 26.54 15.44
CA LEU A 513 -3.86 25.61 15.84
C LEU A 513 -2.58 25.97 15.11
N GLU A 514 -1.57 26.40 15.84
CA GLU A 514 -0.33 26.94 15.28
C GLU A 514 0.86 26.18 15.85
N HIS A 515 1.84 25.85 15.01
CA HIS A 515 3.11 25.33 15.48
C HIS A 515 3.75 26.30 16.47
N LYS A 516 4.67 25.84 17.31
CA LYS A 516 5.30 26.72 18.32
C LYS A 516 6.81 26.62 18.26
N HIS A 517 7.48 27.76 18.14
CA HIS A 517 8.93 27.79 18.14
C HIS A 517 9.45 27.51 19.55
N VAL A 518 10.17 26.40 19.72
CA VAL A 518 10.53 25.83 21.03
C VAL A 518 11.38 26.82 21.85
N ALA A 519 12.42 27.39 21.24
CA ALA A 519 13.36 28.23 21.96
C ALA A 519 12.77 29.58 22.42
N THR A 520 11.72 30.08 21.77
CA THR A 520 11.10 31.38 22.14
C THR A 520 9.67 31.26 22.64
N ASN A 521 9.14 30.03 22.72
CA ASN A 521 7.77 29.75 23.16
C ASN A 521 6.71 30.58 22.40
N THR A 522 6.95 30.88 21.12
CA THR A 522 6.11 31.77 20.29
C THR A 522 5.36 30.97 19.24
N HIS A 523 4.07 31.23 19.05
CA HIS A 523 3.31 30.61 17.95
C HIS A 523 3.86 31.06 16.59
N VAL A 524 4.01 30.11 15.68
CA VAL A 524 4.44 30.34 14.30
C VAL A 524 3.25 30.90 13.50
N PRO A 525 3.37 32.09 12.89
CA PRO A 525 2.25 32.74 12.21
C PRO A 525 1.93 32.13 10.83
N TRP A 526 2.91 31.46 10.21
CA TRP A 526 2.78 30.81 8.90
C TRP A 526 2.30 29.37 9.08
N LYS A 527 1.31 28.99 8.27
CA LYS A 527 0.48 27.80 8.45
C LYS A 527 0.49 26.94 7.21
N GLU A 528 0.16 25.69 7.40
CA GLU A 528 -0.04 24.69 6.36
C GLU A 528 -1.16 23.73 6.77
N ILE A 529 -1.61 22.85 5.87
CA ILE A 529 -2.63 21.85 6.19
C ILE A 529 -2.18 20.90 7.31
N ASN A 530 -0.87 20.78 7.58
CA ASN A 530 -0.30 20.02 8.70
C ASN A 530 -0.83 20.51 10.06
N ASN A 531 -1.11 21.80 10.20
CA ASN A 531 -1.75 22.37 11.39
C ASN A 531 -3.11 21.73 11.72
N TYR A 532 -3.75 21.06 10.76
CA TYR A 532 -5.09 20.48 10.90
C TYR A 532 -5.09 18.97 11.08
N TYR A 533 -3.94 18.30 11.14
CA TYR A 533 -3.87 16.85 11.41
C TYR A 533 -4.61 16.44 12.70
N PRO A 534 -4.57 17.24 13.78
CA PRO A 534 -5.40 16.99 14.98
C PRO A 534 -6.91 16.91 14.71
N PHE A 535 -7.45 17.63 13.72
CA PHE A 535 -8.85 17.46 13.30
C PHE A 535 -9.03 16.19 12.46
N SER A 536 -8.10 15.89 11.56
CA SER A 536 -8.13 14.69 10.70
C SER A 536 -8.21 13.39 11.49
N VAL A 537 -7.56 13.32 12.65
CA VAL A 537 -7.57 12.13 13.54
C VAL A 537 -8.63 12.21 14.64
N GLY A 538 -9.33 13.34 14.80
CA GLY A 538 -10.36 13.51 15.84
C GLY A 538 -9.81 13.84 17.24
N LEU A 539 -8.57 14.35 17.35
CA LEU A 539 -7.95 14.75 18.63
C LEU A 539 -8.64 16.00 19.20
N MET A 540 -8.97 16.97 18.33
CA MET A 540 -9.49 18.27 18.74
C MET A 540 -10.88 18.17 19.39
N PRO A 541 -11.15 18.89 20.49
CA PRO A 541 -12.50 18.94 21.04
C PRO A 541 -13.50 19.57 20.05
N ASN A 542 -14.70 18.99 19.96
CA ASN A 542 -15.77 19.52 19.12
C ASN A 542 -16.54 20.64 19.85
N THR A 543 -15.90 21.81 19.99
CA THR A 543 -16.53 23.03 20.53
C THR A 543 -16.47 24.16 19.51
N ASP A 544 -17.34 25.15 19.63
CA ASP A 544 -17.37 26.29 18.70
C ASP A 544 -16.04 27.04 18.66
N GLN A 545 -15.35 27.15 19.81
CA GLN A 545 -14.03 27.79 19.90
C GLN A 545 -13.00 27.11 18.98
N TYR A 546 -12.86 25.78 19.04
CA TYR A 546 -11.86 25.08 18.24
C TYR A 546 -12.24 25.02 16.77
N LYS A 547 -13.54 24.88 16.46
CA LYS A 547 -14.05 24.87 15.08
C LYS A 547 -13.72 26.16 14.32
N GLN A 548 -13.53 27.29 14.99
CA GLN A 548 -13.10 28.54 14.34
C GLN A 548 -11.81 28.37 13.54
N ALA A 549 -10.93 27.42 13.88
CA ALA A 549 -9.73 27.18 13.09
C ALA A 549 -10.04 26.81 11.63
N LEU A 550 -11.16 26.13 11.37
CA LEU A 550 -11.56 25.66 10.04
C LEU A 550 -11.97 26.80 9.09
N ARG A 551 -12.15 28.03 9.60
CA ARG A 551 -12.60 29.19 8.80
C ARG A 551 -11.69 29.53 7.63
N LEU A 552 -10.41 29.16 7.69
CA LEU A 552 -9.45 29.44 6.62
C LEU A 552 -9.75 28.65 5.34
N PHE A 553 -10.47 27.52 5.42
CA PHE A 553 -10.84 26.73 4.24
C PHE A 553 -11.98 27.35 3.41
N ALA A 554 -12.65 28.38 3.92
CA ALA A 554 -13.64 29.15 3.15
C ALA A 554 -12.99 30.18 2.19
N ASP A 555 -11.67 30.38 2.26
CA ASP A 555 -10.96 31.38 1.46
C ASP A 555 -9.89 30.71 0.59
N ALA A 556 -10.05 30.76 -0.72
CA ALA A 556 -9.10 30.18 -1.67
C ALA A 556 -7.74 30.89 -1.68
N ALA A 557 -7.63 32.11 -1.15
CA ALA A 557 -6.34 32.77 -0.94
C ALA A 557 -5.58 32.17 0.24
N GLU A 558 -6.26 31.48 1.17
CA GLU A 558 -5.67 30.74 2.28
C GLU A 558 -5.42 29.28 1.85
N TYR A 559 -6.48 28.53 1.56
CA TYR A 559 -6.43 27.13 1.10
C TYR A 559 -7.35 26.90 -0.11
N PRO A 560 -6.80 26.91 -1.34
CA PRO A 560 -7.58 26.60 -2.54
C PRO A 560 -7.86 25.10 -2.66
N VAL A 561 -9.02 24.74 -3.25
CA VAL A 561 -9.32 23.34 -3.62
C VAL A 561 -8.38 22.83 -4.72
N PHE A 562 -8.01 23.69 -5.66
CA PHE A 562 -7.03 23.35 -6.69
C PHE A 562 -6.22 24.60 -7.12
N PRO A 563 -4.88 24.49 -7.23
CA PRO A 563 -4.08 23.33 -6.85
C PRO A 563 -4.11 23.07 -5.34
N PHE A 564 -4.18 21.80 -4.94
CA PHE A 564 -4.38 21.39 -3.54
C PHE A 564 -3.06 21.46 -2.74
N TYR A 565 -2.58 22.67 -2.48
CA TYR A 565 -1.32 22.90 -1.77
C TYR A 565 -1.34 22.46 -0.31
N THR A 566 -0.14 22.31 0.26
CA THR A 566 0.06 22.16 1.70
C THR A 566 0.14 23.51 2.39
N ALA A 567 0.98 24.42 1.88
CA ALA A 567 1.14 25.75 2.45
C ALA A 567 -0.13 26.57 2.29
N ASN A 568 -0.43 27.33 3.33
CA ASN A 568 -1.36 28.43 3.23
C ASN A 568 -0.83 29.48 2.23
N GLN A 569 -1.63 29.85 1.23
CA GLN A 569 -1.12 30.66 0.11
C GLN A 569 -0.90 32.13 0.48
N ARG A 570 -1.60 32.68 1.48
CA ARG A 570 -1.27 34.01 2.03
C ARG A 570 0.04 34.00 2.77
N ASP A 571 0.26 32.98 3.60
CA ASP A 571 1.52 32.84 4.34
C ASP A 571 2.68 32.54 3.40
N LYS A 572 2.45 31.76 2.34
CA LYS A 572 3.44 31.48 1.29
C LYS A 572 3.87 32.77 0.57
N ALA A 573 2.92 33.65 0.26
CA ALA A 573 3.24 34.96 -0.30
C ALA A 573 4.04 35.83 0.69
N ALA A 574 3.69 35.79 1.98
CA ALA A 574 4.44 36.50 3.02
C ALA A 574 5.87 35.96 3.19
N ALA A 575 6.04 34.64 3.17
CA ALA A 575 7.33 33.97 3.23
C ALA A 575 8.20 34.33 2.01
N ALA A 576 7.62 34.31 0.80
CA ALA A 576 8.29 34.75 -0.42
C ALA A 576 8.74 36.22 -0.34
N ALA A 577 7.88 37.12 0.15
CA ALA A 577 8.23 38.53 0.37
C ALA A 577 9.35 38.71 1.41
N ALA A 578 9.46 37.78 2.37
CA ALA A 578 10.54 37.74 3.35
C ALA A 578 11.82 37.05 2.83
N GLY A 579 11.88 36.63 1.56
CA GLY A 579 13.05 35.98 0.95
C GLY A 579 13.06 34.45 1.03
N HIS A 580 11.96 33.82 1.43
CA HIS A 580 11.81 32.37 1.58
C HIS A 580 10.65 31.82 0.72
N PRO A 581 10.78 31.82 -0.62
CA PRO A 581 9.66 31.44 -1.49
C PRO A 581 9.32 29.95 -1.43
N GLY A 582 10.26 29.08 -1.07
CA GLY A 582 10.10 27.61 -1.10
C GLY A 582 9.65 27.09 -2.48
N SER A 583 9.14 25.85 -2.54
CA SER A 583 8.41 25.36 -3.72
C SER A 583 6.93 25.70 -3.62
N ASN A 584 6.19 25.71 -4.72
CA ASN A 584 4.72 25.69 -4.70
C ASN A 584 4.23 24.47 -5.49
N ASN A 585 4.81 23.31 -5.18
CA ASN A 585 4.45 22.04 -5.80
C ASN A 585 3.18 21.49 -5.16
N PHE A 586 2.40 20.70 -5.91
CA PHE A 586 1.23 20.00 -5.41
C PHE A 586 1.21 18.56 -5.94
N SER A 587 0.65 17.65 -5.17
CA SER A 587 0.69 16.22 -5.41
C SER A 587 -0.48 15.51 -4.73
N THR A 588 -0.69 14.24 -5.11
CA THR A 588 -1.68 13.36 -4.50
C THR A 588 -1.48 13.25 -2.97
N ILE A 589 -0.27 13.43 -2.44
CA ILE A 589 -0.01 13.41 -1.00
C ILE A 589 -0.75 14.53 -0.27
N ASN A 590 -0.79 15.72 -0.88
CA ASN A 590 -1.44 16.88 -0.32
C ASN A 590 -2.96 16.72 -0.38
N SER A 591 -3.51 16.25 -1.51
CA SER A 591 -4.94 15.95 -1.61
C SER A 591 -5.37 14.82 -0.66
N THR A 592 -4.54 13.79 -0.47
CA THR A 592 -4.80 12.69 0.49
C THR A 592 -5.03 13.20 1.91
N VAL A 593 -4.15 14.10 2.35
CA VAL A 593 -4.22 14.72 3.66
C VAL A 593 -5.45 15.63 3.79
N GLN A 594 -5.75 16.42 2.75
CA GLN A 594 -6.98 17.21 2.72
C GLN A 594 -8.24 16.32 2.74
N PHE A 595 -8.26 15.21 2.01
CA PHE A 595 -9.37 14.25 2.07
C PHE A 595 -9.55 13.70 3.48
N ARG A 596 -8.48 13.34 4.19
CA ARG A 596 -8.54 12.90 5.60
C ARG A 596 -9.16 13.99 6.49
N LEU A 597 -8.80 15.26 6.27
CA LEU A 597 -9.37 16.39 7.00
C LEU A 597 -10.87 16.54 6.73
N TYR A 598 -11.28 16.64 5.46
CA TYR A 598 -12.70 16.76 5.10
C TYR A 598 -13.52 15.55 5.58
N SER A 599 -12.97 14.34 5.44
CA SER A 599 -13.58 13.08 5.88
C SER A 599 -13.92 13.13 7.37
N SER A 600 -13.00 13.59 8.22
CA SER A 600 -13.26 13.77 9.65
C SER A 600 -14.19 14.96 9.93
N VAL A 601 -13.90 16.13 9.35
CA VAL A 601 -14.59 17.40 9.64
C VAL A 601 -16.07 17.34 9.30
N LEU A 602 -16.41 16.84 8.11
CA LEU A 602 -17.81 16.77 7.65
C LEU A 602 -18.67 15.80 8.49
N ARG A 603 -18.04 14.92 9.29
CA ARG A 603 -18.75 13.98 10.18
C ARG A 603 -18.75 14.42 11.64
N ASN A 604 -17.63 14.96 12.11
CA ASN A 604 -17.36 15.12 13.53
C ASN A 604 -17.38 16.59 13.98
N TYR A 605 -17.27 17.55 13.06
CA TYR A 605 -17.15 18.97 13.37
C TYR A 605 -18.13 19.80 12.52
N PRO A 606 -19.44 19.82 12.87
CA PRO A 606 -20.43 20.62 12.15
C PRO A 606 -20.01 22.09 12.05
N ASN A 607 -19.87 22.56 10.82
CA ASN A 607 -19.29 23.87 10.50
C ASN A 607 -19.90 24.43 9.20
N GLN A 608 -19.60 25.70 8.91
CA GLN A 608 -20.12 26.43 7.73
C GLN A 608 -19.06 26.70 6.65
N TRP A 609 -17.80 26.29 6.87
CA TRP A 609 -16.64 26.71 6.07
C TRP A 609 -16.15 25.62 5.11
N MET A 610 -16.47 24.36 5.40
CA MET A 610 -16.09 23.21 4.59
C MET A 610 -17.36 22.46 4.21
N SER A 611 -17.61 22.24 2.92
CA SER A 611 -18.82 21.61 2.42
C SER A 611 -18.56 20.30 1.67
N ALA A 612 -19.61 19.51 1.45
CA ALA A 612 -19.54 18.32 0.60
C ALA A 612 -19.29 18.66 -0.88
N ASP A 613 -19.66 19.86 -1.34
CA ASP A 613 -19.36 20.33 -2.70
C ASP A 613 -17.86 20.62 -2.86
N ASP A 614 -17.21 21.25 -1.86
CA ASP A 614 -15.76 21.46 -1.88
C ASP A 614 -15.00 20.13 -1.89
N TYR A 615 -15.46 19.16 -1.09
CA TYR A 615 -14.93 17.80 -1.11
C TYR A 615 -15.08 17.14 -2.49
N LYS A 616 -16.23 17.30 -3.14
CA LYS A 616 -16.44 16.76 -4.50
C LYS A 616 -15.54 17.46 -5.52
N LYS A 617 -15.38 18.79 -5.46
CA LYS A 617 -14.43 19.51 -6.33
C LYS A 617 -13.00 19.00 -6.12
N LEU A 618 -12.58 18.78 -4.88
CA LEU A 618 -11.26 18.20 -4.57
C LEU A 618 -11.11 16.80 -5.18
N LEU A 619 -12.13 15.94 -5.06
CA LEU A 619 -12.16 14.61 -5.69
C LEU A 619 -11.95 14.71 -7.20
N TYR A 620 -12.68 15.59 -7.87
CA TYR A 620 -12.63 15.74 -9.32
C TYR A 620 -11.29 16.32 -9.80
N TRP A 621 -10.77 17.36 -9.13
CA TRP A 621 -9.48 17.96 -9.46
C TRP A 621 -8.31 17.02 -9.17
N ASN A 622 -8.38 16.21 -8.10
CA ASN A 622 -7.40 15.16 -7.83
C ASN A 622 -7.33 14.11 -8.95
N VAL A 623 -8.48 13.73 -9.52
CA VAL A 623 -8.53 12.83 -10.68
C VAL A 623 -8.02 13.53 -11.94
N TRP A 624 -8.43 14.77 -12.18
CA TRP A 624 -8.00 15.53 -13.35
C TRP A 624 -6.48 15.74 -13.39
N ALA A 625 -5.85 16.04 -12.27
CA ALA A 625 -4.40 16.23 -12.19
C ALA A 625 -3.61 14.99 -12.64
N GLN A 626 -4.16 13.79 -12.45
CA GLN A 626 -3.58 12.52 -12.88
C GLN A 626 -3.82 12.20 -14.36
N TYR A 627 -4.58 13.00 -15.10
CA TYR A 627 -4.70 12.89 -16.55
C TYR A 627 -3.90 14.00 -17.23
N ILE A 628 -3.02 13.66 -18.16
CA ILE A 628 -2.25 14.66 -18.91
C ILE A 628 -3.23 15.54 -19.69
N GLY A 629 -3.34 16.82 -19.29
CA GLY A 629 -4.29 17.78 -19.84
C GLY A 629 -5.77 17.42 -19.63
N GLY A 630 -6.09 16.62 -18.61
CA GLY A 630 -7.45 16.11 -18.39
C GLY A 630 -7.90 15.04 -19.39
N ASN A 631 -7.01 14.56 -20.27
CA ASN A 631 -7.34 13.55 -21.26
C ASN A 631 -7.31 12.15 -20.63
N THR A 632 -8.49 11.53 -20.57
CA THR A 632 -8.71 10.20 -19.98
C THR A 632 -7.93 9.08 -20.67
N GLN A 633 -7.43 9.27 -21.90
CA GLN A 633 -6.54 8.31 -22.57
C GLN A 633 -5.16 8.22 -21.89
N TRP A 634 -4.75 9.28 -21.19
CA TRP A 634 -3.39 9.40 -20.67
C TRP A 634 -3.33 9.61 -19.15
N PRO A 635 -3.75 8.62 -18.35
CA PRO A 635 -3.48 8.64 -16.92
C PRO A 635 -1.97 8.53 -16.67
N ASP A 636 -1.44 9.45 -15.88
CA ASP A 636 -0.08 9.48 -15.38
C ASP A 636 -0.06 10.21 -14.04
N ALA A 637 0.17 9.47 -12.96
CA ALA A 637 0.29 10.02 -11.63
C ALA A 637 1.77 10.28 -11.41
N ASN A 638 2.17 11.55 -11.51
CA ASN A 638 3.55 11.93 -11.24
C ASN A 638 3.75 12.03 -9.74
N GLU A 639 5.01 12.02 -9.29
CA GLU A 639 5.32 12.30 -7.88
C GLU A 639 4.77 13.66 -7.44
N PHE A 640 4.90 14.68 -8.29
CA PHE A 640 4.31 15.99 -8.06
C PHE A 640 4.09 16.76 -9.37
N TRP A 641 3.36 17.85 -9.24
CA TRP A 641 3.05 18.81 -10.29
C TRP A 641 3.40 20.22 -9.81
N ALA A 642 3.67 21.11 -10.77
CA ALA A 642 3.93 22.52 -10.51
C ALA A 642 3.45 23.39 -11.67
N ASP A 643 3.61 24.70 -11.51
CA ASP A 643 3.38 25.70 -12.55
C ASP A 643 1.96 25.64 -13.14
N TRP A 644 0.95 25.50 -12.27
CA TRP A 644 -0.44 25.67 -12.68
C TRP A 644 -0.71 27.10 -13.10
N ASN A 645 -1.17 27.29 -14.35
CA ASN A 645 -1.42 28.62 -14.92
C ASN A 645 -2.91 29.03 -14.96
N GLY A 646 -3.78 28.29 -14.27
CA GLY A 646 -5.24 28.50 -14.32
C GLY A 646 -5.99 27.63 -15.33
N SER A 647 -5.28 26.92 -16.23
CA SER A 647 -5.91 26.02 -17.22
C SER A 647 -5.16 24.70 -17.44
N THR A 648 -3.83 24.70 -17.34
CA THR A 648 -3.01 23.51 -17.56
C THR A 648 -1.86 23.44 -16.56
N ILE A 649 -1.52 22.22 -16.14
CA ILE A 649 -0.31 21.91 -15.36
C ILE A 649 0.89 22.01 -16.32
N GLN A 650 1.73 23.05 -16.18
CA GLN A 650 2.88 23.23 -17.08
C GLN A 650 4.06 22.30 -16.74
N TYR A 651 4.18 21.88 -15.48
CA TYR A 651 5.23 20.97 -15.05
C TYR A 651 4.67 19.70 -14.38
N ARG A 652 5.10 18.55 -14.90
CA ARG A 652 4.85 17.22 -14.31
C ARG A 652 6.20 16.58 -14.01
N SER A 653 6.41 16.10 -12.79
CA SER A 653 7.72 15.59 -12.37
C SER A 653 8.11 14.29 -13.10
N TRP A 654 9.41 13.98 -13.09
CA TRP A 654 10.04 12.91 -13.88
C TRP A 654 9.79 11.49 -13.36
N ILE A 655 9.15 11.32 -12.20
CA ILE A 655 8.74 10.02 -11.68
C ILE A 655 7.28 9.82 -12.07
N HIS A 656 7.03 8.84 -12.94
CA HIS A 656 5.74 8.57 -13.56
C HIS A 656 5.08 7.34 -12.95
N HIS A 657 3.76 7.25 -13.07
CA HIS A 657 2.96 6.15 -12.51
C HIS A 657 3.28 5.87 -11.03
N ASN A 658 3.47 6.93 -10.24
CA ASN A 658 3.79 6.91 -8.83
C ASN A 658 2.54 6.75 -7.95
N ILE A 659 2.75 6.39 -6.68
CA ILE A 659 1.76 6.38 -5.60
C ILE A 659 2.15 7.32 -4.45
N LEU A 660 2.54 8.57 -4.71
CA LEU A 660 2.76 9.53 -3.63
C LEU A 660 1.42 10.00 -3.02
N GLY A 661 0.71 9.12 -2.30
CA GLY A 661 -0.62 9.35 -1.73
C GLY A 661 -1.70 8.33 -2.16
N SER A 662 -2.90 8.48 -1.60
CA SER A 662 -4.04 7.58 -1.76
C SER A 662 -5.30 8.27 -2.28
N GLY A 663 -6.34 7.51 -2.65
CA GLY A 663 -7.56 8.15 -3.13
C GLY A 663 -8.76 7.24 -3.40
N ASN A 664 -8.60 5.93 -3.58
CA ASN A 664 -9.76 5.05 -3.82
C ASN A 664 -10.62 4.89 -2.55
N TRP A 665 -10.01 4.98 -1.37
CA TRP A 665 -10.74 4.95 -0.10
C TRP A 665 -11.78 6.08 0.01
N THR A 666 -11.61 7.22 -0.67
CA THR A 666 -12.60 8.31 -0.68
C THR A 666 -13.95 7.85 -1.21
N VAL A 667 -13.98 6.99 -2.23
CA VAL A 667 -15.23 6.46 -2.77
C VAL A 667 -15.84 5.44 -1.82
N ILE A 668 -15.02 4.59 -1.20
CA ILE A 668 -15.48 3.48 -0.35
C ILE A 668 -15.93 3.97 1.04
N GLU A 669 -15.12 4.81 1.67
CA GLU A 669 -15.36 5.31 3.03
C GLU A 669 -16.20 6.57 3.06
N ASP A 670 -16.07 7.46 2.06
CA ASP A 670 -16.73 8.76 2.08
C ASP A 670 -17.98 8.80 1.21
N ALA A 671 -17.89 8.60 -0.10
CA ALA A 671 -19.11 8.61 -0.93
C ALA A 671 -20.07 7.46 -0.55
N ALA A 672 -19.54 6.23 -0.46
CA ALA A 672 -20.30 5.04 -0.05
C ALA A 672 -20.40 4.88 1.47
N GLY A 673 -19.60 5.59 2.26
CA GLY A 673 -19.81 5.73 3.70
C GLY A 673 -19.21 4.63 4.60
N LEU A 674 -18.55 3.58 4.09
CA LEU A 674 -18.11 2.47 4.93
C LEU A 674 -17.13 2.93 6.03
N ARG A 675 -17.45 2.65 7.30
CA ARG A 675 -16.58 2.97 8.45
C ARG A 675 -16.04 1.69 9.11
N PRO A 676 -14.71 1.56 9.30
CA PRO A 676 -14.11 0.49 10.08
C PRO A 676 -14.62 0.48 11.54
N ARG A 677 -14.80 -0.72 12.14
CA ARG A 677 -15.29 -0.91 13.51
C ARG A 677 -14.60 -2.07 14.20
N THR A 678 -14.53 -2.00 15.53
CA THR A 678 -13.94 -3.04 16.40
C THR A 678 -14.97 -4.11 16.84
N ASP A 679 -16.26 -3.86 16.67
CA ASP A 679 -17.35 -4.78 17.03
C ASP A 679 -17.96 -5.48 15.80
N GLY A 680 -19.01 -6.28 16.02
CA GLY A 680 -19.71 -7.01 14.95
C GLY A 680 -20.64 -6.16 14.08
N LEU A 681 -20.77 -4.85 14.33
CA LEU A 681 -21.67 -4.00 13.54
C LEU A 681 -21.02 -3.55 12.23
N ILE A 682 -21.88 -3.16 11.29
CA ILE A 682 -21.51 -2.43 10.08
C ILE A 682 -21.99 -0.99 10.25
N GLU A 683 -21.11 -0.04 9.99
CA GLU A 683 -21.47 1.39 9.97
C GLU A 683 -21.23 1.97 8.60
N LEU A 684 -22.25 2.67 8.10
CA LEU A 684 -22.12 3.56 6.98
C LEU A 684 -22.36 5.00 7.45
N SER A 685 -21.52 5.94 7.02
CA SER A 685 -21.64 7.37 7.27
C SER A 685 -21.21 8.12 6.00
N PRO A 686 -22.06 8.13 4.95
CA PRO A 686 -21.72 8.73 3.67
C PRO A 686 -21.61 10.26 3.76
N ILE A 687 -20.70 10.83 2.97
CA ILE A 687 -20.65 12.24 2.63
C ILE A 687 -21.45 12.40 1.33
N ASN A 688 -22.63 13.03 1.42
CA ASN A 688 -23.48 13.22 0.25
C ASN A 688 -22.89 14.29 -0.67
N ILE A 689 -22.15 13.84 -1.69
CA ILE A 689 -21.56 14.68 -2.74
C ILE A 689 -22.51 14.92 -3.94
N GLY A 690 -23.78 14.50 -3.84
CA GLY A 690 -24.75 14.72 -4.91
C GLY A 690 -24.53 13.85 -6.16
N TRP A 691 -23.95 12.66 -6.00
CA TRP A 691 -24.02 11.63 -7.03
C TRP A 691 -25.39 10.98 -7.01
N SER A 692 -26.04 10.87 -8.17
CA SER A 692 -27.35 10.21 -8.28
C SER A 692 -27.28 8.70 -8.08
N HIS A 693 -26.10 8.10 -8.23
CA HIS A 693 -25.91 6.68 -8.03
C HIS A 693 -24.45 6.34 -7.78
N PHE A 694 -24.22 5.19 -7.16
CA PHE A 694 -22.93 4.49 -7.16
C PHE A 694 -23.13 3.04 -6.73
N ALA A 695 -22.17 2.19 -7.05
CA ALA A 695 -22.07 0.86 -6.47
C ALA A 695 -20.61 0.56 -6.09
N VAL A 696 -20.38 0.20 -4.83
CA VAL A 696 -19.14 -0.41 -4.35
C VAL A 696 -19.44 -1.86 -4.04
N ASN A 697 -18.92 -2.77 -4.86
CA ASN A 697 -19.30 -4.17 -4.86
C ASN A 697 -18.15 -5.07 -4.44
N ASN A 698 -18.47 -6.05 -3.59
CA ASN A 698 -17.60 -7.17 -3.25
C ASN A 698 -16.33 -6.77 -2.46
N VAL A 699 -16.45 -5.83 -1.52
CA VAL A 699 -15.44 -5.56 -0.49
C VAL A 699 -15.39 -6.77 0.45
N ARG A 700 -14.20 -7.35 0.67
CA ARG A 700 -14.06 -8.46 1.63
C ARG A 700 -14.04 -7.90 3.06
N HIS A 701 -15.13 -8.07 3.78
CA HIS A 701 -15.35 -7.50 5.11
C HIS A 701 -15.66 -8.60 6.12
N ARG A 702 -14.66 -8.97 6.93
CA ARG A 702 -14.80 -9.89 8.08
C ARG A 702 -15.58 -11.17 7.76
N ASN A 703 -15.10 -11.90 6.74
CA ASN A 703 -15.66 -13.11 6.14
C ASN A 703 -16.92 -12.99 5.27
N ALA A 704 -17.46 -11.79 5.09
CA ALA A 704 -18.53 -11.53 4.13
C ALA A 704 -18.03 -10.72 2.92
N ASP A 705 -18.71 -10.88 1.80
CA ASP A 705 -18.61 -10.01 0.64
C ASP A 705 -19.64 -8.89 0.77
N LEU A 706 -19.18 -7.70 1.11
CA LEU A 706 -20.00 -6.51 1.37
C LEU A 706 -20.12 -5.68 0.08
N SER A 707 -21.35 -5.29 -0.25
CA SER A 707 -21.62 -4.29 -1.29
C SER A 707 -22.49 -3.17 -0.77
N VAL A 708 -22.20 -1.94 -1.18
CA VAL A 708 -22.98 -0.73 -0.89
C VAL A 708 -23.45 -0.14 -2.21
N VAL A 709 -24.75 0.12 -2.35
CA VAL A 709 -25.35 0.66 -3.57
C VAL A 709 -26.24 1.84 -3.23
N TRP A 710 -26.12 2.91 -3.99
CA TRP A 710 -27.02 4.05 -3.98
C TRP A 710 -27.61 4.21 -5.37
N ASP A 711 -28.93 4.33 -5.46
CA ASP A 711 -29.64 4.74 -6.65
C ASP A 711 -30.75 5.70 -6.23
N ASP A 712 -30.61 6.99 -6.58
CA ASP A 712 -31.43 8.07 -6.03
C ASP A 712 -32.90 7.90 -6.43
N PRO A 713 -33.82 7.67 -5.47
CA PRO A 713 -35.24 7.57 -5.80
C PRO A 713 -35.83 8.89 -6.33
N ALA A 714 -35.18 10.03 -6.10
CA ALA A 714 -35.69 11.34 -6.49
C ALA A 714 -35.60 11.62 -8.00
N ASP A 715 -34.73 10.93 -8.74
CA ASP A 715 -34.59 11.14 -10.19
C ASP A 715 -35.45 10.21 -11.05
N GLY A 716 -36.09 9.21 -10.45
CA GLY A 716 -36.98 8.26 -11.14
C GLY A 716 -36.29 7.30 -12.11
N VAL A 717 -34.96 7.21 -12.10
CA VAL A 717 -34.17 6.34 -12.98
C VAL A 717 -33.69 5.12 -12.20
N THR A 718 -34.03 3.90 -12.66
CA THR A 718 -33.46 2.66 -12.14
C THR A 718 -32.19 2.31 -12.90
N ARG A 719 -31.05 2.25 -12.22
CA ARG A 719 -29.73 2.03 -12.85
C ARG A 719 -29.18 0.63 -12.67
N TYR A 720 -29.51 0.00 -11.55
CA TYR A 720 -29.00 -1.31 -11.19
C TYR A 720 -30.13 -2.33 -11.22
N ASN A 721 -30.14 -3.18 -12.25
CA ASN A 721 -31.18 -4.20 -12.39
C ASN A 721 -31.22 -5.12 -11.16
N GLY A 722 -32.42 -5.32 -10.60
CA GLY A 722 -32.61 -6.14 -9.40
C GLY A 722 -32.20 -5.49 -8.07
N VAL A 723 -31.78 -4.22 -8.08
CA VAL A 723 -31.48 -3.43 -6.87
C VAL A 723 -32.61 -2.38 -6.70
N PRO A 724 -33.19 -2.23 -5.50
CA PRO A 724 -34.17 -1.17 -5.27
C PRO A 724 -33.49 0.20 -5.25
N GLN A 725 -34.21 1.23 -5.69
CA GLN A 725 -33.81 2.62 -5.41
C GLN A 725 -33.72 2.86 -3.90
N GLY A 726 -32.85 3.78 -3.53
CA GLY A 726 -32.43 4.04 -2.15
C GLY A 726 -31.00 3.56 -1.88
N TYR A 727 -30.62 3.61 -0.61
CA TYR A 727 -29.29 3.28 -0.13
C TYR A 727 -29.28 1.88 0.49
N SER A 728 -28.67 0.93 -0.22
CA SER A 728 -28.77 -0.50 0.06
C SER A 728 -27.42 -1.13 0.41
N VAL A 729 -27.45 -2.12 1.30
CA VAL A 729 -26.31 -3.00 1.57
C VAL A 729 -26.66 -4.43 1.23
N TYR A 730 -25.69 -5.13 0.64
CA TYR A 730 -25.73 -6.56 0.39
C TYR A 730 -24.56 -7.24 1.10
N LEU A 731 -24.84 -8.40 1.70
CA LEU A 731 -23.84 -9.29 2.28
C LEU A 731 -23.94 -10.64 1.58
N ASN A 732 -22.84 -11.10 0.98
CA ASN A 732 -22.77 -12.34 0.21
C ASN A 732 -23.86 -12.41 -0.88
N GLY A 733 -24.10 -11.29 -1.58
CA GLY A 733 -25.14 -11.16 -2.61
C GLY A 733 -26.58 -11.03 -2.09
N THR A 734 -26.81 -11.18 -0.79
CA THR A 734 -28.15 -11.08 -0.17
C THR A 734 -28.38 -9.66 0.36
N ARG A 735 -29.53 -9.05 0.03
CA ARG A 735 -29.89 -7.72 0.52
C ARG A 735 -30.03 -7.76 2.04
N ALA A 736 -29.24 -6.94 2.74
CA ALA A 736 -29.29 -6.79 4.19
C ALA A 736 -30.26 -5.69 4.59
N PHE A 737 -30.13 -4.50 3.99
CA PHE A 737 -31.07 -3.41 4.20
C PHE A 737 -31.16 -2.47 2.99
N THR A 738 -32.23 -1.67 2.96
CA THR A 738 -32.39 -0.48 2.13
C THR A 738 -32.98 0.64 2.97
N VAL A 739 -32.41 1.84 2.86
CA VAL A 739 -32.94 3.08 3.45
C VAL A 739 -33.25 4.09 2.35
N ASP A 740 -34.13 5.04 2.63
CA ASP A 740 -34.70 5.97 1.64
C ASP A 740 -33.72 7.02 1.09
N ARG A 741 -32.63 7.31 1.81
CA ARG A 741 -31.63 8.33 1.43
C ARG A 741 -30.24 8.00 1.97
N LEU A 742 -29.22 8.66 1.42
CA LEU A 742 -27.88 8.68 2.03
C LEU A 742 -27.96 9.30 3.44
N THR A 743 -27.71 8.48 4.46
CA THR A 743 -27.72 8.86 5.89
C THR A 743 -26.76 7.96 6.66
N ARG A 744 -26.44 8.32 7.90
CA ARG A 744 -25.65 7.45 8.79
C ARG A 744 -26.49 6.24 9.19
N VAL A 745 -25.93 5.04 9.01
CA VAL A 745 -26.55 3.75 9.28
C VAL A 745 -25.66 2.93 10.21
N LEU A 746 -26.24 2.39 11.28
CA LEU A 746 -25.67 1.29 12.05
C LEU A 746 -26.52 0.04 11.79
N TYR A 747 -25.91 -1.00 11.25
CA TYR A 747 -26.58 -2.27 10.98
C TYR A 747 -25.97 -3.38 11.83
N ASN A 748 -26.82 -4.16 12.50
CA ASN A 748 -26.42 -5.36 13.22
C ASN A 748 -26.72 -6.60 12.37
N PRO A 749 -25.68 -7.25 11.78
CA PRO A 749 -25.88 -8.41 10.92
C PRO A 749 -26.55 -9.61 11.62
N ALA A 750 -26.35 -9.75 12.94
CA ALA A 750 -26.88 -10.86 13.71
C ALA A 750 -28.38 -10.75 13.96
N THR A 751 -28.90 -9.53 14.13
CA THR A 751 -30.32 -9.28 14.44
C THR A 751 -31.11 -8.70 13.27
N GLY A 752 -30.43 -8.17 12.26
CA GLY A 752 -31.03 -7.44 11.16
C GLY A 752 -31.43 -5.99 11.49
N GLN A 753 -31.15 -5.53 12.72
CA GLN A 753 -31.56 -4.20 13.16
C GLN A 753 -30.76 -3.10 12.48
N VAL A 754 -31.48 -2.12 11.94
CA VAL A 754 -30.95 -0.87 11.39
C VAL A 754 -31.30 0.29 12.33
N THR A 755 -30.27 1.05 12.72
CA THR A 755 -30.40 2.32 13.44
C THR A 755 -29.93 3.46 12.55
N LEU A 756 -30.67 4.58 12.54
CA LEU A 756 -30.39 5.77 11.73
C LEU A 756 -30.10 6.97 12.63
N PRO A 757 -28.87 7.14 13.15
CA PRO A 757 -28.54 8.23 14.08
C PRO A 757 -28.79 9.63 13.52
N SER A 758 -28.81 9.78 12.19
CA SER A 758 -29.02 11.06 11.49
C SER A 758 -30.42 11.16 10.84
N GLY A 759 -31.34 10.26 11.18
CA GLY A 759 -32.69 10.19 10.61
C GLY A 759 -32.75 9.56 9.22
N GLY A 760 -33.98 9.37 8.71
CA GLY A 760 -34.26 8.57 7.52
C GLY A 760 -35.34 7.52 7.78
N SER A 761 -35.66 6.74 6.75
CA SER A 761 -36.65 5.67 6.82
C SER A 761 -36.02 4.36 6.37
N VAL A 762 -36.22 3.30 7.17
CA VAL A 762 -35.83 1.95 6.78
C VAL A 762 -36.90 1.39 5.86
N VAL A 763 -36.55 1.17 4.58
CA VAL A 763 -37.45 0.61 3.56
C VAL A 763 -37.44 -0.92 3.64
N PHE A 764 -36.28 -1.51 3.93
CA PHE A 764 -36.11 -2.94 4.09
C PHE A 764 -34.98 -3.21 5.07
N GLN A 765 -35.11 -4.26 5.90
CA GLN A 765 -34.02 -4.80 6.70
C GLN A 765 -34.28 -6.28 6.99
N THR A 766 -33.22 -7.07 7.07
CA THR A 766 -33.25 -8.47 7.51
C THR A 766 -31.91 -8.83 8.12
N ALA A 767 -31.88 -9.84 8.99
CA ALA A 767 -30.62 -10.43 9.43
C ALA A 767 -29.96 -11.14 8.25
N VAL A 768 -28.65 -10.94 8.09
CA VAL A 768 -27.81 -11.67 7.12
C VAL A 768 -26.51 -12.05 7.83
N GLY A 769 -26.33 -13.35 8.04
CA GLY A 769 -25.15 -13.88 8.72
C GLY A 769 -23.88 -13.80 7.86
N GLY A 770 -22.75 -14.12 8.50
CA GLY A 770 -21.44 -14.25 7.84
C GLY A 770 -20.43 -13.16 8.19
N VAL A 771 -20.89 -11.99 8.65
CA VAL A 771 -20.00 -10.96 9.21
C VAL A 771 -19.66 -11.30 10.65
N GLN A 772 -18.37 -11.33 10.96
CA GLN A 772 -17.86 -11.58 12.30
C GLN A 772 -17.39 -10.28 12.97
N ALA A 773 -17.18 -10.29 14.29
CA ALA A 773 -16.34 -9.27 14.90
C ALA A 773 -14.88 -9.47 14.41
N PRO A 774 -14.08 -8.41 14.26
CA PRO A 774 -12.71 -8.52 13.73
C PRO A 774 -11.86 -9.61 14.40
N ARG A 775 -11.94 -9.75 15.73
CA ARG A 775 -11.18 -10.73 16.52
C ARG A 775 -11.56 -12.20 16.29
N ASP A 776 -12.75 -12.43 15.76
CA ASP A 776 -13.29 -13.78 15.54
C ASP A 776 -13.01 -14.29 14.11
N VAL A 777 -12.43 -13.44 13.26
CA VAL A 777 -11.99 -13.85 11.92
C VAL A 777 -10.73 -14.70 12.04
N VAL A 778 -10.72 -15.85 11.35
CA VAL A 778 -9.58 -16.74 11.28
C VAL A 778 -8.84 -16.54 9.96
N GLN A 779 -7.59 -16.10 10.03
CA GLN A 779 -6.68 -16.05 8.88
C GLN A 779 -5.88 -17.37 8.81
N SER A 780 -6.07 -18.13 7.74
CA SER A 780 -5.46 -19.46 7.58
C SER A 780 -4.87 -19.74 6.20
N SER A 781 -4.85 -18.75 5.29
CA SER A 781 -4.19 -18.94 4.00
C SER A 781 -2.70 -19.19 4.21
N ALA A 782 -2.08 -20.01 3.36
CA ALA A 782 -0.66 -20.33 3.47
C ALA A 782 0.22 -19.06 3.50
N ARG A 783 -0.16 -18.04 2.71
CA ARG A 783 0.54 -16.76 2.70
C ARG A 783 0.41 -16.01 4.03
N MET A 784 -0.78 -15.96 4.62
CA MET A 784 -0.99 -15.32 5.92
C MET A 784 -0.24 -16.04 7.04
N VAL A 785 -0.28 -17.37 7.05
CA VAL A 785 0.50 -18.19 7.99
C VAL A 785 2.00 -17.89 7.87
N ASP A 786 2.53 -17.84 6.64
CA ASP A 786 3.95 -17.55 6.38
C ASP A 786 4.37 -16.15 6.85
N VAL A 787 3.64 -15.08 6.48
CA VAL A 787 4.02 -13.72 6.88
C VAL A 787 3.91 -13.51 8.40
N PHE A 788 2.91 -14.08 9.07
CA PHE A 788 2.84 -13.96 10.54
C PHE A 788 3.88 -14.81 11.25
N ALA A 789 4.19 -16.01 10.74
CA ALA A 789 5.26 -16.83 11.29
C ALA A 789 6.61 -16.09 11.21
N LYS A 790 6.89 -15.44 10.08
CA LYS A 790 8.05 -14.53 9.90
C LYS A 790 8.05 -13.35 10.86
N ALA A 791 6.88 -12.85 11.23
CA ALA A 791 6.73 -11.75 12.18
C ALA A 791 6.68 -12.18 13.66
N GLY A 792 6.84 -13.48 13.95
CA GLY A 792 6.86 -13.99 15.33
C GLY A 792 5.54 -14.54 15.85
N VAL A 793 4.50 -14.62 15.02
CA VAL A 793 3.16 -15.06 15.43
C VAL A 793 2.80 -16.37 14.74
N ASP A 794 2.41 -17.38 15.52
CA ASP A 794 1.79 -18.57 14.96
C ASP A 794 0.29 -18.37 14.77
N LEU A 795 -0.20 -18.58 13.54
CA LEU A 795 -1.63 -18.61 13.24
C LEU A 795 -2.21 -20.02 13.24
N THR A 796 -1.37 -21.05 13.32
CA THR A 796 -1.76 -22.46 13.23
C THR A 796 -1.93 -23.13 14.60
N SER A 797 -1.44 -22.50 15.67
CA SER A 797 -1.46 -23.04 17.02
C SER A 797 -1.63 -21.93 18.07
N THR A 798 -2.22 -22.30 19.20
CA THR A 798 -2.32 -21.46 20.40
C THR A 798 -1.43 -21.96 21.54
N ARG A 799 -0.55 -22.93 21.28
CA ARG A 799 0.38 -23.46 22.29
C ARG A 799 1.26 -22.33 22.83
N PRO A 800 1.47 -22.25 24.15
CA PRO A 800 2.31 -21.22 24.74
C PRO A 800 3.76 -21.37 24.29
N ASN A 801 4.48 -20.24 24.17
CA ASN A 801 5.93 -20.26 24.02
C ASN A 801 6.55 -20.54 25.40
N LEU A 802 7.09 -21.75 25.59
CA LEU A 802 7.73 -22.16 26.84
C LEU A 802 9.10 -21.50 27.07
N ALA A 803 9.70 -20.93 26.03
CA ALA A 803 10.97 -20.21 26.15
C ALA A 803 10.79 -18.80 26.72
N GLN A 804 9.61 -18.20 26.58
CA GLN A 804 9.40 -16.80 26.96
C GLN A 804 9.65 -16.58 28.46
N GLY A 805 10.65 -15.75 28.79
CA GLY A 805 11.07 -15.49 30.17
C GLY A 805 11.79 -16.66 30.88
N ALA A 806 12.17 -17.71 30.16
CA ALA A 806 12.93 -18.83 30.69
C ALA A 806 14.39 -18.44 31.01
N ALA A 807 15.04 -19.21 31.89
CA ALA A 807 16.47 -19.03 32.15
C ALA A 807 17.28 -19.49 30.93
N VAL A 808 18.24 -18.68 30.49
CA VAL A 808 18.99 -18.91 29.25
C VAL A 808 20.49 -18.77 29.45
N SER A 809 21.26 -19.57 28.71
CA SER A 809 22.73 -19.51 28.68
C SER A 809 23.24 -19.82 27.27
N ALA A 810 24.51 -19.52 26.99
CA ALA A 810 25.12 -19.79 25.70
C ALA A 810 26.60 -20.14 25.86
N SER A 811 27.20 -20.82 24.87
CA SER A 811 28.66 -21.09 24.83
C SER A 811 29.49 -19.82 24.77
N TYR A 812 28.93 -18.77 24.17
CA TYR A 812 29.53 -17.46 24.01
C TYR A 812 28.43 -16.40 23.90
N THR A 813 28.67 -15.20 24.40
CA THR A 813 27.81 -14.03 24.21
C THR A 813 28.68 -12.83 23.89
N ALA A 814 28.44 -12.21 22.74
CA ALA A 814 29.20 -11.05 22.29
C ALA A 814 28.92 -9.82 23.15
N SER A 815 29.91 -8.93 23.29
CA SER A 815 29.72 -7.64 23.98
C SER A 815 28.58 -6.84 23.33
N GLY A 816 27.73 -6.22 24.15
CA GLY A 816 26.55 -5.47 23.71
C GLY A 816 25.35 -6.34 23.28
N THR A 817 25.44 -7.67 23.42
CA THR A 817 24.33 -8.61 23.20
C THR A 817 23.96 -9.30 24.51
N SER A 818 22.77 -9.89 24.60
CA SER A 818 22.28 -10.57 25.80
C SER A 818 21.53 -11.85 25.44
N THR A 819 21.69 -12.91 26.24
CA THR A 819 20.92 -14.14 26.04
C THR A 819 19.42 -13.91 26.30
N GLY A 820 19.07 -13.09 27.29
CA GLY A 820 17.68 -12.81 27.65
C GLY A 820 16.87 -12.11 26.55
N ALA A 821 17.55 -11.45 25.60
CA ALA A 821 16.91 -10.82 24.46
C ALA A 821 16.26 -11.83 23.50
N ALA A 822 16.80 -13.04 23.38
CA ALA A 822 16.29 -14.04 22.45
C ALA A 822 15.07 -14.81 22.99
N VAL A 823 14.51 -14.42 24.14
CA VAL A 823 13.37 -15.09 24.80
C VAL A 823 12.34 -14.10 25.33
N ASP A 824 12.23 -12.92 24.74
CA ASP A 824 11.27 -11.89 25.16
C ASP A 824 9.92 -11.98 24.42
N GLY A 825 9.80 -12.92 23.47
CA GLY A 825 8.60 -13.19 22.69
C GLY A 825 8.48 -12.35 21.43
N PHE A 826 9.48 -11.52 21.08
CA PHE A 826 9.40 -10.54 20.02
C PHE A 826 10.65 -10.53 19.12
N PRO A 827 10.55 -11.10 17.89
CA PRO A 827 11.72 -11.48 17.09
C PRO A 827 12.48 -10.34 16.41
N ILE A 828 12.33 -9.10 16.90
CA ILE A 828 12.90 -7.90 16.29
C ILE A 828 13.56 -6.95 17.28
N ASN A 829 13.48 -7.22 18.58
CA ASN A 829 14.04 -6.32 19.57
C ASN A 829 15.58 -6.25 19.46
N ASP A 830 16.10 -5.04 19.65
CA ASP A 830 17.51 -4.81 19.99
C ASP A 830 17.60 -4.47 21.50
N PRO A 831 18.60 -4.99 22.25
CA PRO A 831 19.68 -5.86 21.78
C PRO A 831 19.19 -7.28 21.46
N ILE A 832 19.97 -8.04 20.67
CA ILE A 832 19.76 -9.48 20.35
C ILE A 832 20.69 -10.38 21.19
N TRP A 833 20.67 -11.71 20.99
CA TRP A 833 21.82 -12.56 21.30
C TRP A 833 22.74 -12.69 20.06
N GLY A 834 24.06 -12.69 20.26
CA GLY A 834 25.00 -12.96 19.17
C GLY A 834 26.33 -13.56 19.60
N SER A 835 26.98 -14.26 18.67
CA SER A 835 28.28 -14.92 18.88
C SER A 835 29.47 -14.25 18.17
N SER A 836 29.34 -12.97 17.78
CA SER A 836 30.43 -12.23 17.14
C SER A 836 31.67 -12.16 18.05
N GLY A 837 32.83 -12.59 17.55
CA GLY A 837 34.07 -12.68 18.32
C GLY A 837 34.33 -14.05 18.96
N SER A 838 33.40 -15.00 18.86
CA SER A 838 33.62 -16.38 19.29
C SER A 838 34.74 -17.05 18.47
N PRO A 839 35.70 -17.76 19.09
CA PRO A 839 36.71 -18.54 18.37
C PRO A 839 36.15 -19.87 17.83
N ASN A 840 34.93 -20.24 18.20
CA ASN A 840 34.36 -21.54 17.90
C ASN A 840 33.84 -21.60 16.45
N GLY A 841 33.94 -22.77 15.81
CA GLY A 841 33.22 -23.06 14.55
C GLY A 841 31.72 -23.32 14.77
N THR A 842 31.34 -23.62 16.01
CA THR A 842 29.99 -23.94 16.44
C THR A 842 29.74 -23.33 17.81
N ASP A 843 28.60 -22.67 17.99
CA ASP A 843 28.14 -22.16 19.29
C ASP A 843 26.74 -22.69 19.62
N TRP A 844 26.41 -22.78 20.91
CA TRP A 844 25.09 -23.23 21.36
C TRP A 844 24.37 -22.16 22.18
N PHE A 845 23.04 -22.15 22.07
CA PHE A 845 22.12 -21.36 22.89
C PHE A 845 21.16 -22.30 23.63
N GLU A 846 21.11 -22.19 24.95
CA GLU A 846 20.33 -23.06 25.83
C GLU A 846 19.13 -22.32 26.43
N VAL A 847 17.99 -23.01 26.47
CA VAL A 847 16.78 -22.64 27.20
C VAL A 847 16.54 -23.67 28.30
N ASN A 848 16.53 -23.20 29.55
CA ASN A 848 16.16 -23.97 30.72
C ASN A 848 14.72 -23.65 31.14
N LEU A 849 13.84 -24.63 30.96
CA LEU A 849 12.39 -24.54 31.21
C LEU A 849 12.04 -24.61 32.71
N GLY A 850 13.03 -24.84 33.57
CA GLY A 850 12.91 -24.88 35.04
C GLY A 850 12.21 -26.13 35.59
N GLN A 851 11.45 -26.85 34.76
CA GLN A 851 10.72 -28.07 35.10
C GLN A 851 10.55 -28.94 33.87
N GLN A 852 10.14 -30.19 34.07
CA GLN A 852 9.97 -31.13 32.96
C GLN A 852 8.76 -30.72 32.11
N ARG A 853 8.99 -30.44 30.83
CA ARG A 853 7.96 -30.04 29.87
C ARG A 853 8.04 -30.91 28.62
N THR A 854 6.88 -31.19 28.03
CA THR A 854 6.80 -31.81 26.73
C THR A 854 6.95 -30.75 25.64
N THR A 855 7.84 -31.00 24.67
CA THR A 855 8.04 -30.13 23.51
C THR A 855 8.29 -30.97 22.26
N GLY A 856 7.88 -30.48 21.10
CA GLY A 856 8.11 -31.11 19.79
C GLY A 856 8.48 -30.11 18.70
N GLU A 857 8.60 -28.83 19.04
CA GLU A 857 8.81 -27.77 18.06
C GLU A 857 9.67 -26.65 18.63
N VAL A 858 10.63 -26.18 17.82
CA VAL A 858 11.46 -25.01 18.07
C VAL A 858 11.38 -24.07 16.86
N ARG A 859 11.14 -22.79 17.10
CA ARG A 859 11.18 -21.73 16.07
C ARG A 859 12.36 -20.82 16.33
N LEU A 860 13.12 -20.53 15.30
CA LEU A 860 14.37 -19.77 15.38
C LEU A 860 14.33 -18.57 14.44
N TYR A 861 14.74 -17.42 14.96
CA TYR A 861 14.79 -16.17 14.22
C TYR A 861 16.24 -15.70 14.14
N PHE A 862 16.92 -16.01 13.03
CA PHE A 862 18.33 -15.67 12.86
C PHE A 862 18.51 -14.24 12.34
N ARG A 863 19.44 -13.51 12.92
CA ARG A 863 19.81 -12.17 12.46
C ARG A 863 20.63 -12.24 11.16
N ASP A 864 20.30 -11.38 10.21
CA ASP A 864 21.20 -11.01 9.12
C ASP A 864 21.66 -9.56 9.34
N ASP A 865 22.95 -9.37 9.60
CA ASP A 865 23.56 -8.05 9.77
C ASP A 865 24.28 -7.67 8.48
N ARG A 866 23.55 -7.14 7.50
CA ARG A 866 24.11 -6.77 6.20
C ARG A 866 25.09 -5.60 6.29
N ALA A 867 24.78 -4.59 7.10
CA ALA A 867 25.60 -3.39 7.27
C ALA A 867 26.88 -3.66 8.08
N GLY A 868 26.75 -4.30 9.25
CA GLY A 868 27.89 -4.62 10.12
C GLY A 868 28.65 -5.87 9.68
N ASN A 869 28.07 -6.68 8.80
CA ASN A 869 28.64 -7.91 8.24
C ASN A 869 29.08 -8.95 9.32
N ARG A 870 28.48 -8.90 10.52
CA ARG A 870 28.83 -9.76 11.67
C ARG A 870 28.07 -11.08 11.68
N TYR A 871 26.77 -11.00 11.40
CA TYR A 871 25.82 -12.09 11.62
C TYR A 871 25.20 -12.57 10.31
N ARG A 872 25.20 -13.88 10.13
CA ARG A 872 24.44 -14.59 9.09
C ARG A 872 23.73 -15.80 9.70
N ALA A 873 22.70 -16.29 9.00
CA ALA A 873 22.11 -17.58 9.32
C ALA A 873 23.21 -18.67 9.35
N PRO A 874 23.15 -19.63 10.29
CA PRO A 874 24.12 -20.69 10.37
C PRO A 874 24.05 -21.60 9.12
N SER A 875 25.16 -22.26 8.79
CA SER A 875 25.18 -23.25 7.69
C SER A 875 24.32 -24.48 8.01
N SER A 876 24.21 -24.82 9.30
CA SER A 876 23.34 -25.87 9.83
C SER A 876 23.07 -25.65 11.32
N TYR A 877 22.01 -26.25 11.84
CA TYR A 877 21.77 -26.31 13.29
C TYR A 877 21.22 -27.68 13.71
N GLN A 878 21.49 -28.07 14.94
CA GLN A 878 20.90 -29.21 15.65
C GLN A 878 20.09 -28.72 16.84
N VAL A 879 19.01 -29.44 17.18
CA VAL A 879 18.28 -29.25 18.44
C VAL A 879 18.63 -30.42 19.35
N GLN A 880 19.04 -30.11 20.58
CA GLN A 880 19.43 -31.09 21.58
C GLN A 880 18.63 -30.89 22.86
N TYR A 881 18.43 -31.97 23.61
CA TYR A 881 17.76 -31.96 24.91
C TYR A 881 18.61 -32.64 25.97
N TRP A 882 18.41 -32.24 27.22
CA TRP A 882 19.04 -32.89 28.37
C TRP A 882 18.23 -34.14 28.77
N ASN A 883 18.82 -35.32 28.64
CA ASN A 883 18.15 -36.59 28.96
C ASN A 883 18.26 -36.98 30.46
N GLY A 884 18.86 -36.13 31.28
CA GLY A 884 19.15 -36.39 32.70
C GLY A 884 20.65 -36.55 33.00
N SER A 885 21.44 -37.03 32.04
CA SER A 885 22.89 -37.26 32.20
C SER A 885 23.75 -36.63 31.12
N ALA A 886 23.21 -36.44 29.91
CA ALA A 886 23.93 -35.88 28.77
C ALA A 886 22.98 -35.10 27.82
N TRP A 887 23.59 -34.33 26.93
CA TRP A 887 22.90 -33.75 25.78
C TRP A 887 22.74 -34.80 24.68
N ALA A 888 21.51 -34.98 24.20
CA ALA A 888 21.18 -35.87 23.11
C ALA A 888 20.44 -35.11 21.99
N ASP A 889 20.63 -35.51 20.74
CA ASP A 889 19.89 -34.96 19.59
C ASP A 889 18.40 -35.32 19.69
N VAL A 890 17.53 -34.39 19.29
CA VAL A 890 16.09 -34.67 19.24
C VAL A 890 15.77 -35.70 18.13
N PRO A 891 14.88 -36.66 18.39
CA PRO A 891 14.51 -37.69 17.41
C PRO A 891 13.65 -37.11 16.28
N GLY A 892 13.98 -37.44 15.03
CA GLY A 892 13.16 -37.11 13.86
C GLY A 892 13.13 -35.63 13.48
N LEU A 893 14.24 -34.90 13.69
CA LEU A 893 14.35 -33.47 13.38
C LEU A 893 14.12 -33.16 11.89
N ALA A 894 13.00 -32.52 11.60
CA ALA A 894 12.66 -31.90 10.33
C ALA A 894 12.84 -30.38 10.38
N ARG A 895 13.39 -29.79 9.31
CA ARG A 895 13.67 -28.35 9.23
C ARG A 895 12.90 -27.73 8.08
N THR A 896 12.32 -26.55 8.29
CA THR A 896 11.70 -25.75 7.24
C THR A 896 12.16 -24.29 7.37
N PRO A 897 12.90 -23.75 6.39
CA PRO A 897 13.45 -24.44 5.20
C PRO A 897 14.50 -25.52 5.56
N ALA A 898 14.83 -26.38 4.58
CA ALA A 898 15.81 -27.45 4.77
C ALA A 898 17.22 -26.90 5.07
N SER A 899 17.63 -25.84 4.36
CA SER A 899 18.84 -25.06 4.66
C SER A 899 18.46 -23.84 5.47
N PRO A 900 19.11 -23.55 6.61
CA PRO A 900 18.76 -22.39 7.42
C PRO A 900 18.87 -21.09 6.63
N ARG A 901 17.95 -20.15 6.90
CA ARG A 901 17.94 -18.82 6.28
C ARG A 901 17.84 -17.73 7.32
N ALA A 902 18.04 -16.48 6.91
CA ALA A 902 17.81 -15.33 7.77
C ALA A 902 16.34 -15.23 8.20
N ASN A 903 16.12 -14.68 9.40
CA ASN A 903 14.85 -14.62 10.09
C ASN A 903 14.29 -16.03 10.39
N TYR A 904 13.06 -16.34 9.97
CA TYR A 904 12.29 -17.48 10.47
C TYR A 904 12.73 -18.86 9.93
N ASN A 905 12.93 -19.79 10.88
CA ASN A 905 13.20 -21.21 10.67
C ASN A 905 12.38 -22.05 11.65
N LEU A 906 11.77 -23.12 11.16
CA LEU A 906 10.98 -24.07 11.94
C LEU A 906 11.71 -25.40 12.07
N ALA A 907 11.82 -25.91 13.29
CA ALA A 907 12.37 -27.21 13.63
C ALA A 907 11.30 -28.06 14.33
N GLN A 908 10.89 -29.15 13.73
CA GLN A 908 9.89 -30.08 14.28
C GLN A 908 10.51 -31.44 14.54
N PHE A 909 10.15 -32.09 15.64
CA PHE A 909 10.71 -33.38 16.06
C PHE A 909 9.69 -34.19 16.86
N SER A 910 9.97 -35.48 17.08
CA SER A 910 9.07 -36.31 17.89
C SER A 910 9.03 -35.76 19.33
N PRO A 911 7.85 -35.64 19.96
CA PRO A 911 7.75 -35.02 21.29
C PRO A 911 8.67 -35.68 22.33
N ILE A 912 9.40 -34.85 23.07
CA ILE A 912 10.28 -35.26 24.16
C ILE A 912 9.86 -34.60 25.47
N SER A 913 10.25 -35.19 26.59
CA SER A 913 10.03 -34.64 27.94
C SER A 913 11.39 -34.21 28.53
N THR A 914 11.62 -32.91 28.65
CA THR A 914 12.92 -32.35 29.07
C THR A 914 12.75 -31.11 29.94
N GLN A 915 13.77 -30.79 30.74
CA GLN A 915 13.88 -29.52 31.45
C GLN A 915 14.72 -28.50 30.68
N ARG A 916 15.57 -28.95 29.75
CA ARG A 916 16.56 -28.11 29.08
C ARG A 916 16.65 -28.50 27.60
N LEU A 917 16.70 -27.48 26.75
CA LEU A 917 16.91 -27.58 25.31
C LEU A 917 18.07 -26.69 24.94
N ARG A 918 18.83 -27.07 23.92
CA ARG A 918 19.78 -26.16 23.29
C ARG A 918 19.75 -26.30 21.79
N VAL A 919 20.05 -25.22 21.10
CA VAL A 919 20.30 -25.22 19.66
C VAL A 919 21.79 -25.06 19.44
N VAL A 920 22.37 -26.00 18.71
CA VAL A 920 23.80 -26.02 18.36
C VAL A 920 23.91 -25.53 16.92
N MET A 921 24.58 -24.41 16.70
CA MET A 921 24.62 -23.69 15.42
C MET A 921 26.03 -23.73 14.84
N THR A 922 26.17 -24.32 13.66
CA THR A 922 27.42 -24.29 12.88
C THR A 922 27.44 -23.02 12.06
N HIS A 923 28.44 -22.17 12.28
CA HIS A 923 28.46 -20.86 11.63
C HIS A 923 28.63 -20.97 10.10
N ALA A 924 28.11 -19.98 9.38
CA ALA A 924 28.45 -19.79 7.97
C ALA A 924 29.92 -19.35 7.85
N SER A 925 30.58 -19.74 6.76
CA SER A 925 31.99 -19.40 6.52
C SER A 925 32.19 -17.87 6.55
N GLY A 926 33.12 -17.40 7.37
CA GLY A 926 33.43 -15.97 7.53
C GLY A 926 32.47 -15.18 8.43
N PHE A 927 31.44 -15.82 8.99
CA PHE A 927 30.40 -15.15 9.79
C PHE A 927 30.19 -15.80 11.16
N ARG A 928 29.42 -15.12 12.01
CA ARG A 928 28.89 -15.65 13.27
C ARG A 928 27.37 -15.65 13.25
N THR A 929 26.75 -16.24 14.27
CA THR A 929 25.29 -16.35 14.34
C THR A 929 24.74 -15.37 15.36
N GLY A 930 23.66 -14.69 14.98
CA GLY A 930 22.83 -13.90 15.88
C GLY A 930 21.42 -14.49 15.92
N LEU A 931 20.79 -14.45 17.09
CA LEU A 931 19.44 -14.93 17.32
C LEU A 931 18.62 -13.78 17.90
N THR A 932 17.56 -13.40 17.21
CA THR A 932 16.62 -12.39 17.70
C THR A 932 15.56 -13.02 18.60
N GLU A 933 15.21 -14.30 18.37
CA GLU A 933 14.24 -15.03 19.21
C GLU A 933 14.37 -16.55 19.01
N ILE A 934 14.15 -17.31 20.09
CA ILE A 934 13.83 -18.73 20.09
C ILE A 934 12.48 -18.97 20.78
N LYS A 935 11.60 -19.72 20.11
CA LYS A 935 10.34 -20.18 20.69
C LYS A 935 10.32 -21.69 20.82
N VAL A 936 9.77 -22.20 21.92
CA VAL A 936 9.69 -23.64 22.23
C VAL A 936 8.23 -23.99 22.49
N HIS A 937 7.71 -25.00 21.80
CA HIS A 937 6.30 -25.43 21.87
C HIS A 937 6.10 -26.94 22.04
#